data_AF-A0AB39FLJ0-F1
#
_entry.id   AF-A0AB39FLJ0-F1
#
_cell.length_a   1.000
_cell.length_b   1.000
_cell.length_c   1.000
_cell.angle_alpha   90.00
_cell.angle_beta   90.00
_cell.angle_gamma   90.00
#
_symmetry.space_group_name_H-M   'P 1'
#
loop_
_entity.id
_entity.type
_entity.pdbx_description
1 polymer ?
#
loop_
_entity_poly.entity_id
_entity_poly.type
_entity_poly.pdbx_seq_one_letter_code
_entity_poly.pdbx_strand_id
1 'polypeptide(L)'
;MAQALEHLDRTTELLGRQAWNQDSLQGLSDELTQQRDDLSAGRDGLWDRIQTVQNELDALTHELTETEGALRVANPGSSGAQALQARKETLEGQIRIRNEQVSLSQALYLDMDRQIELLDAKSAYVDEMRLTDPLTDRSVKHANLIWAQAGNHLLDQLNRNAHGGDPALDDDRLGELAQVRAQWALLCDDRSQAYRDSENVDTLQSIEAPGKSNKETHPIVQGKRDTLQDLRARLEGINIPRGTLDALFSKSSLARSERLALAGLETWQPVARDMPVMRDGVMRTYKSEIVPAQFISRQLGVDLGQGRIGGVSAGVKDSEDHARNLKVSRLLDPDGQVMTTVVGHGVLDMWGVEDGGDRRTSNERGAREVLEVALTSNERLRGVLTDPGRPQGAPPPRLVHVSVNLISPDSLRDNLGIRDYQERTYTESQFRAFEANSGPGRNLRLFDPQDPGNHDDVRVDVDAITFSFGINAIATGGREMLMRVWNNVHEHNTANMIKLVGDLGEGGFGARGVRPGGFVGEVYDRLEAVVNDPGTPPGQLAKAEGLMAQLRGQTDLVRTLFTEESFRAGNGDTAKMGREILVLQGLAEQGLGLVGATDLAGTMSKGCKSDKDRGGVTDVELKAKLILRDLGGEMNPDERLQGDDQGVYYTVSSSSGQLENQRWNTGMGGSKEAGHLKERLPDPEVRQFLCGLGKFAKA
;
A
#
# COMPACT_ATOMS: atom_id res chain seq x y z
N MET A 1 38.63 -14.16 8.54
CA MET A 1 38.12 -14.94 7.39
C MET A 1 37.11 -15.98 7.84
N ALA A 2 37.48 -17.07 8.54
CA ALA A 2 36.49 -18.05 9.04
C ALA A 2 35.38 -17.41 9.90
N GLN A 3 35.77 -16.58 10.87
CA GLN A 3 34.82 -15.82 11.70
C GLN A 3 33.95 -14.84 10.89
N ALA A 4 34.50 -14.23 9.83
CA ALA A 4 33.72 -13.32 8.97
C ALA A 4 32.63 -14.09 8.21
N LEU A 5 32.96 -15.28 7.68
CA LEU A 5 31.99 -16.15 7.02
C LEU A 5 30.87 -16.60 7.97
N GLU A 6 31.22 -16.95 9.22
CA GLU A 6 30.23 -17.31 10.25
C GLU A 6 29.25 -16.14 10.54
N HIS A 7 29.76 -14.91 10.62
CA HIS A 7 28.90 -13.74 10.77
C HIS A 7 28.03 -13.50 9.52
N LEU A 8 28.52 -13.73 8.31
CA LEU A 8 27.72 -13.59 7.08
C LEU A 8 26.58 -14.63 7.03
N ASP A 9 26.85 -15.89 7.41
CA ASP A 9 25.84 -16.94 7.47
C ASP A 9 24.73 -16.60 8.48
N ARG A 10 25.11 -16.19 9.69
CA ARG A 10 24.16 -15.75 10.73
C ARG A 10 23.34 -14.54 10.28
N THR A 11 23.94 -13.64 9.50
CA THR A 11 23.23 -12.47 8.97
C THR A 11 22.12 -12.89 8.01
N THR A 12 22.41 -13.80 7.09
CA THR A 12 21.41 -14.31 6.13
C THR A 12 20.21 -14.92 6.86
N GLU A 13 20.46 -15.71 7.92
CA GLU A 13 19.40 -16.28 8.77
C GLU A 13 18.51 -15.18 9.41
N LEU A 14 19.13 -14.16 10.01
CA LEU A 14 18.42 -13.09 10.70
C LEU A 14 17.60 -12.21 9.75
N LEU A 15 18.13 -11.93 8.55
CA LEU A 15 17.43 -11.15 7.53
C LEU A 15 16.15 -11.86 7.05
N GLY A 16 16.20 -13.20 6.91
CA GLY A 16 15.04 -14.03 6.55
C GLY A 16 14.05 -14.27 7.70
N ARG A 17 14.48 -14.08 8.96
CA ARG A 17 13.65 -14.36 10.14
C ARG A 17 12.41 -13.45 10.20
N GLN A 18 11.32 -14.02 10.70
CA GLN A 18 10.01 -13.38 10.84
C GLN A 18 9.63 -13.32 12.33
N ALA A 19 8.94 -12.26 12.74
CA ALA A 19 8.45 -12.03 14.11
C ALA A 19 7.15 -11.21 14.05
N TRP A 20 6.23 -11.41 15.01
CA TRP A 20 4.82 -10.96 14.86
C TRP A 20 4.15 -10.43 16.12
N ASN A 21 4.72 -10.68 17.29
CA ASN A 21 4.28 -10.10 18.55
C ASN A 21 5.39 -9.23 19.15
N GLN A 22 5.04 -8.31 20.05
CA GLN A 22 5.99 -7.35 20.63
C GLN A 22 7.25 -8.02 21.20
N ASP A 23 7.11 -9.14 21.92
CA ASP A 23 8.24 -9.84 22.53
C ASP A 23 9.17 -10.44 21.46
N SER A 24 8.59 -11.08 20.44
CA SER A 24 9.36 -11.65 19.33
C SER A 24 10.02 -10.58 18.45
N LEU A 25 9.35 -9.43 18.26
CA LEU A 25 9.87 -8.31 17.48
C LEU A 25 11.01 -7.61 18.22
N GLN A 26 10.87 -7.40 19.54
CA GLN A 26 11.96 -6.89 20.38
C GLN A 26 13.16 -7.83 20.32
N GLY A 27 12.94 -9.14 20.53
CA GLY A 27 14.03 -10.12 20.48
C GLY A 27 14.75 -10.12 19.13
N LEU A 28 14.01 -10.02 18.02
CA LEU A 28 14.61 -9.89 16.70
C LEU A 28 15.39 -8.57 16.54
N SER A 29 14.85 -7.45 17.03
CA SER A 29 15.56 -6.15 16.99
C SER A 29 16.89 -6.19 17.76
N ASP A 30 16.90 -6.81 18.94
CA ASP A 30 18.10 -7.01 19.75
C ASP A 30 19.14 -7.89 19.03
N GLU A 31 18.70 -9.00 18.43
CA GLU A 31 19.57 -9.91 17.68
C GLU A 31 20.16 -9.25 16.42
N LEU A 32 19.36 -8.46 15.69
CA LEU A 32 19.81 -7.71 14.52
C LEU A 32 20.86 -6.66 14.92
N THR A 33 20.62 -5.93 16.01
CA THR A 33 21.53 -4.91 16.54
C THR A 33 22.86 -5.53 16.94
N GLN A 34 22.83 -6.62 17.70
CA GLN A 34 24.04 -7.33 18.09
C GLN A 34 24.82 -7.83 16.87
N GLN A 35 24.13 -8.42 15.89
CA GLN A 35 24.78 -8.93 14.68
C GLN A 35 25.41 -7.82 13.83
N ARG A 36 24.74 -6.66 13.74
CA ARG A 36 25.26 -5.46 13.07
C ARG A 36 26.54 -4.97 13.74
N ASP A 37 26.58 -4.94 15.07
CA ASP A 37 27.77 -4.53 15.82
C ASP A 37 28.92 -5.56 15.66
N ASP A 38 28.61 -6.86 15.68
CA ASP A 38 29.58 -7.93 15.43
C ASP A 38 30.19 -7.83 14.02
N LEU A 39 29.37 -7.60 12.99
CA LEU A 39 29.84 -7.37 11.62
C LEU A 39 30.68 -6.10 11.51
N SER A 40 30.26 -5.01 12.16
CA SER A 40 31.01 -3.74 12.14
C SER A 40 32.41 -3.93 12.72
N ALA A 41 32.51 -4.60 13.87
CA ALA A 41 33.80 -4.92 14.48
C ALA A 41 34.65 -5.83 13.58
N GLY A 42 34.05 -6.85 12.96
CA GLY A 42 34.75 -7.74 12.04
C GLY A 42 35.23 -7.04 10.77
N ARG A 43 34.44 -6.10 10.24
CA ARG A 43 34.79 -5.28 9.07
C ARG A 43 35.98 -4.37 9.38
N ASP A 44 35.97 -3.69 10.51
CA ASP A 44 37.06 -2.83 10.94
C ASP A 44 38.35 -3.64 11.12
N GLY A 45 38.26 -4.84 11.69
CA GLY A 45 39.40 -5.78 11.77
C GLY A 45 39.90 -6.27 10.41
N LEU A 46 39.02 -6.44 9.41
CA LEU A 46 39.44 -6.76 8.03
C LEU A 46 40.15 -5.59 7.37
N TRP A 47 39.71 -4.36 7.61
CA TRP A 47 40.36 -3.16 7.10
C TRP A 47 41.81 -3.05 7.59
N ASP A 48 42.04 -3.22 8.90
CA ASP A 48 43.38 -3.21 9.49
C ASP A 48 44.28 -4.30 8.88
N ARG A 49 43.71 -5.47 8.60
CA ARG A 49 44.41 -6.56 7.91
C ARG A 49 44.74 -6.21 6.46
N ILE A 50 43.83 -5.57 5.72
CA ILE A 50 44.09 -5.11 4.35
C ILE A 50 45.30 -4.16 4.34
N GLN A 51 45.32 -3.18 5.25
CA GLN A 51 46.42 -2.23 5.40
C GLN A 51 47.75 -2.93 5.73
N THR A 52 47.71 -3.92 6.61
CA THR A 52 48.90 -4.71 6.99
C THR A 52 49.46 -5.48 5.79
N VAL A 53 48.60 -6.18 5.04
CA VAL A 53 49.01 -6.97 3.88
C VAL A 53 49.50 -6.09 2.73
N GLN A 54 48.91 -4.90 2.56
CA GLN A 54 49.38 -3.90 1.59
C GLN A 54 50.79 -3.40 1.93
N ASN A 55 51.07 -3.10 3.20
CA ASN A 55 52.42 -2.73 3.62
C ASN A 55 53.45 -3.86 3.38
N GLU A 56 53.06 -5.12 3.62
CA GLU A 56 53.89 -6.28 3.29
C GLU A 56 54.13 -6.42 1.77
N LEU A 57 53.09 -6.18 0.96
CA LEU A 57 53.16 -6.23 -0.50
C LEU A 57 54.12 -5.15 -1.04
N ASP A 58 54.05 -3.94 -0.50
CA ASP A 58 54.92 -2.82 -0.89
C ASP A 58 56.38 -3.15 -0.57
N ALA A 59 56.65 -3.73 0.61
CA ALA A 59 57.98 -4.18 1.00
C ALA A 59 58.52 -5.28 0.06
N LEU A 60 57.70 -6.29 -0.26
CA LEU A 60 58.08 -7.37 -1.18
C LEU A 60 58.32 -6.86 -2.60
N THR A 61 57.51 -5.91 -3.06
CA THR A 61 57.63 -5.30 -4.39
C THR A 61 58.90 -4.46 -4.49
N HIS A 62 59.25 -3.75 -3.42
CA HIS A 62 60.53 -3.05 -3.32
C HIS A 62 61.71 -4.03 -3.39
N GLU A 63 61.69 -5.11 -2.61
CA GLU A 63 62.74 -6.13 -2.62
C GLU A 63 62.87 -6.84 -3.98
N LEU A 64 61.74 -7.10 -4.66
CA LEU A 64 61.73 -7.66 -6.01
C LEU A 64 62.44 -6.71 -6.98
N THR A 65 62.15 -5.41 -6.90
CA THR A 65 62.78 -4.37 -7.74
C THR A 65 64.29 -4.32 -7.53
N GLU A 66 64.75 -4.39 -6.28
CA GLU A 66 66.18 -4.47 -5.95
C GLU A 66 66.82 -5.76 -6.50
N THR A 67 66.15 -6.90 -6.33
CA THR A 67 66.62 -8.22 -6.82
C THR A 67 66.74 -8.24 -8.33
N GLU A 68 65.77 -7.68 -9.05
CA GLU A 68 65.82 -7.53 -10.51
C GLU A 68 66.94 -6.60 -10.96
N GLY A 69 67.17 -5.50 -10.23
CA GLY A 69 68.30 -4.61 -10.45
C GLY A 69 69.64 -5.34 -10.32
N ALA A 70 69.82 -6.11 -9.25
CA ALA A 70 71.02 -6.91 -9.02
C ALA A 70 71.23 -8.00 -10.08
N LEU A 71 70.15 -8.67 -10.51
CA LEU A 71 70.20 -9.71 -11.53
C LEU A 71 70.66 -9.17 -12.90
N ARG A 72 70.26 -7.94 -13.26
CA ARG A 72 70.68 -7.28 -14.51
C ARG A 72 72.19 -7.01 -14.58
N VAL A 73 72.85 -6.88 -13.43
CA VAL A 73 74.30 -6.59 -13.33
C VAL A 73 75.13 -7.86 -13.10
N ALA A 74 74.48 -8.99 -12.77
CA ALA A 74 75.16 -10.25 -12.49
C ALA A 74 75.67 -10.96 -13.76
N ASN A 75 76.82 -11.65 -13.65
CA ASN A 75 77.38 -12.41 -14.77
C ASN A 75 76.46 -13.60 -15.15
N PRO A 76 76.03 -13.71 -16.42
CA PRO A 76 75.15 -14.79 -16.88
C PRO A 76 75.75 -16.16 -16.62
N GLY A 77 74.97 -17.06 -16.02
CA GLY A 77 75.40 -18.43 -15.69
C GLY A 77 76.25 -18.58 -14.43
N SER A 78 76.55 -17.49 -13.71
CA SER A 78 77.19 -17.57 -12.39
C SER A 78 76.26 -18.13 -11.32
N SER A 79 76.83 -18.73 -10.27
CA SER A 79 76.06 -19.18 -9.10
C SER A 79 75.28 -18.05 -8.42
N GLY A 80 75.83 -16.83 -8.43
CA GLY A 80 75.15 -15.63 -7.92
C GLY A 80 73.93 -15.23 -8.75
N ALA A 81 74.00 -15.32 -10.08
CA ALA A 81 72.85 -15.06 -10.95
C ALA A 81 71.74 -16.11 -10.77
N GLN A 82 72.11 -17.38 -10.59
CA GLN A 82 71.14 -18.46 -10.30
C GLN A 82 70.43 -18.25 -8.95
N ALA A 83 71.15 -17.81 -7.91
CA ALA A 83 70.56 -17.51 -6.60
C ALA A 83 69.59 -16.31 -6.66
N LEU A 84 69.95 -15.25 -7.39
CA LEU A 84 69.08 -14.09 -7.60
C LEU A 84 67.82 -14.45 -8.39
N GLN A 85 67.94 -15.31 -9.41
CA GLN A 85 66.79 -15.83 -10.17
C GLN A 85 65.82 -16.63 -9.28
N ALA A 86 66.33 -17.51 -8.42
CA ALA A 86 65.50 -18.26 -7.47
C ALA A 86 64.83 -17.34 -6.42
N ARG A 87 65.53 -16.29 -5.96
CA ARG A 87 64.96 -15.29 -5.05
C ARG A 87 63.84 -14.51 -5.72
N LYS A 88 64.04 -14.10 -6.99
CA LYS A 88 63.01 -13.43 -7.80
C LYS A 88 61.74 -14.27 -7.89
N GLU A 89 61.85 -15.55 -8.28
CA GLU A 89 60.70 -16.46 -8.40
C GLU A 89 59.97 -16.64 -7.06
N THR A 90 60.71 -16.66 -5.96
CA THR A 90 60.13 -16.72 -4.60
C THR A 90 59.34 -15.46 -4.28
N LEU A 91 59.91 -14.27 -4.54
CA LEU A 91 59.26 -12.98 -4.30
C LEU A 91 58.00 -12.82 -5.16
N GLU A 92 58.06 -13.16 -6.45
CA GLU A 92 56.90 -13.16 -7.34
C GLU A 92 55.79 -14.09 -6.83
N GLY A 93 56.13 -15.28 -6.32
CA GLY A 93 55.19 -16.19 -5.69
C GLY A 93 54.53 -15.61 -4.43
N GLN A 94 55.30 -14.95 -3.56
CA GLN A 94 54.79 -14.31 -2.35
C GLN A 94 53.89 -13.12 -2.67
N ILE A 95 54.29 -12.26 -3.63
CA ILE A 95 53.50 -11.13 -4.11
C ILE A 95 52.16 -11.60 -4.67
N ARG A 96 52.14 -12.66 -5.49
CA ARG A 96 50.89 -13.23 -6.02
C ARG A 96 49.93 -13.63 -4.89
N ILE A 97 50.42 -14.37 -3.89
CA ILE A 97 49.60 -14.81 -2.73
C ILE A 97 49.07 -13.60 -1.95
N ARG A 98 49.89 -12.57 -1.74
CA ARG A 98 49.49 -11.35 -1.02
C ARG A 98 48.44 -10.55 -1.79
N ASN A 99 48.58 -10.42 -3.11
CA ASN A 99 47.58 -9.78 -3.97
C ASN A 99 46.22 -10.51 -3.91
N GLU A 100 46.22 -11.85 -3.95
CA GLU A 100 45.02 -12.66 -3.78
C GLU A 100 44.37 -12.43 -2.41
N GLN A 101 45.18 -12.35 -1.34
CA GLN A 101 44.70 -12.06 0.01
C GLN A 101 44.08 -10.67 0.15
N VAL A 102 44.69 -9.64 -0.45
CA VAL A 102 44.12 -8.28 -0.49
C VAL A 102 42.79 -8.30 -1.21
N SER A 103 42.73 -8.89 -2.41
CA SER A 103 41.53 -8.94 -3.24
C SER A 103 40.36 -9.63 -2.52
N LEU A 104 40.63 -10.79 -1.90
CA LEU A 104 39.62 -11.50 -1.12
C LEU A 104 39.17 -10.71 0.12
N SER A 105 40.11 -10.07 0.82
CA SER A 105 39.78 -9.28 2.02
C SER A 105 38.97 -8.04 1.67
N GLN A 106 39.25 -7.39 0.54
CA GLN A 106 38.47 -6.26 0.00
C GLN A 106 37.06 -6.69 -0.40
N ALA A 107 36.91 -7.83 -1.07
CA ALA A 107 35.60 -8.37 -1.41
C ALA A 107 34.76 -8.68 -0.16
N LEU A 108 35.37 -9.31 0.86
CA LEU A 108 34.70 -9.56 2.14
C LEU A 108 34.37 -8.27 2.89
N TYR A 109 35.25 -7.26 2.86
CA TYR A 109 34.98 -5.95 3.47
C TYR A 109 33.74 -5.30 2.85
N LEU A 110 33.66 -5.26 1.52
CA LEU A 110 32.51 -4.70 0.79
C LEU A 110 31.22 -5.49 1.04
N ASP A 111 31.31 -6.83 1.11
CA ASP A 111 30.15 -7.67 1.43
C ASP A 111 29.67 -7.44 2.87
N MET A 112 30.58 -7.31 3.84
CA MET A 112 30.21 -6.99 5.23
C MET A 112 29.55 -5.61 5.35
N ASP A 113 30.06 -4.60 4.64
CA ASP A 113 29.40 -3.28 4.54
C ASP A 113 27.97 -3.42 4.01
N ARG A 114 27.81 -4.19 2.93
CA ARG A 114 26.49 -4.43 2.35
C ARG A 114 25.56 -5.17 3.32
N GLN A 115 26.05 -6.17 4.04
CA GLN A 115 25.24 -6.89 5.04
C GLN A 115 24.83 -6.00 6.22
N ILE A 116 25.69 -5.05 6.64
CA ILE A 116 25.34 -4.05 7.67
C ILE A 116 24.17 -3.18 7.19
N GLU A 117 24.20 -2.70 5.94
CA GLU A 117 23.08 -1.93 5.38
C GLU A 117 21.76 -2.73 5.35
N LEU A 118 21.84 -4.03 5.03
CA LEU A 118 20.67 -4.93 5.03
C LEU A 118 20.12 -5.15 6.44
N LEU A 119 21.00 -5.30 7.44
CA LEU A 119 20.60 -5.41 8.85
C LEU A 119 19.95 -4.12 9.35
N ASP A 120 20.50 -2.96 9.01
CA ASP A 120 19.92 -1.66 9.35
C ASP A 120 18.52 -1.51 8.74
N ALA A 121 18.35 -1.88 7.47
CA ALA A 121 17.04 -1.86 6.81
C ALA A 121 16.03 -2.82 7.45
N LYS A 122 16.46 -4.04 7.82
CA LYS A 122 15.62 -5.01 8.52
C LYS A 122 15.26 -4.53 9.93
N SER A 123 16.21 -3.93 10.65
CA SER A 123 15.99 -3.39 12.00
C SER A 123 14.97 -2.26 11.99
N ALA A 124 15.12 -1.30 11.06
CA ALA A 124 14.15 -0.23 10.87
C ALA A 124 12.74 -0.75 10.59
N TYR A 125 12.63 -1.80 9.75
CA TYR A 125 11.35 -2.47 9.49
C TYR A 125 10.75 -3.13 10.74
N VAL A 126 11.56 -3.80 11.57
CA VAL A 126 11.09 -4.44 12.81
C VAL A 126 10.59 -3.41 13.82
N ASP A 127 11.30 -2.30 14.01
CA ASP A 127 10.86 -1.22 14.89
C ASP A 127 9.59 -0.53 14.35
N GLU A 128 9.49 -0.39 13.04
CA GLU A 128 8.27 0.10 12.39
C GLU A 128 7.07 -0.84 12.62
N MET A 129 7.26 -2.16 12.54
CA MET A 129 6.23 -3.13 12.90
C MET A 129 5.82 -3.02 14.37
N ARG A 130 6.78 -2.83 15.28
CA ARG A 130 6.50 -2.62 16.72
C ARG A 130 5.65 -1.37 16.95
N LEU A 131 6.00 -0.27 16.28
CA LEU A 131 5.29 1.01 16.38
C LEU A 131 3.88 0.97 15.79
N THR A 132 3.68 0.20 14.72
CA THR A 132 2.42 0.10 13.99
C THR A 132 1.52 -1.03 14.45
N ASP A 133 2.00 -1.87 15.38
CA ASP A 133 1.23 -2.96 15.97
C ASP A 133 -0.10 -2.45 16.56
N PRO A 134 -1.24 -2.89 16.00
CA PRO A 134 -2.56 -2.49 16.50
C PRO A 134 -2.86 -2.97 17.92
N LEU A 135 -2.10 -3.93 18.45
CA LEU A 135 -2.31 -4.56 19.75
C LEU A 135 -1.38 -3.98 20.83
N THR A 136 -1.20 -2.67 20.82
CA THR A 136 -0.45 -1.92 21.82
C THR A 136 -1.28 -0.83 22.52
N ASP A 137 -0.82 -0.36 23.67
CA ASP A 137 -1.40 0.76 24.42
C ASP A 137 -1.38 2.08 23.61
N ARG A 138 -0.47 2.24 22.64
CA ARG A 138 -0.51 3.32 21.63
C ARG A 138 -1.83 3.37 20.89
N SER A 139 -2.40 2.21 20.51
CA SER A 139 -3.72 2.16 19.88
C SER A 139 -4.85 2.58 20.81
N VAL A 140 -4.72 2.34 22.12
CA VAL A 140 -5.67 2.82 23.13
C VAL A 140 -5.60 4.34 23.27
N LYS A 141 -4.39 4.90 23.33
CA LYS A 141 -4.16 6.34 23.36
C LYS A 141 -4.76 7.03 22.13
N HIS A 142 -4.56 6.46 20.93
CA HIS A 142 -5.16 6.96 19.70
C HIS A 142 -6.69 6.92 19.73
N ALA A 143 -7.30 5.80 20.14
CA ALA A 143 -8.76 5.70 20.24
C ALA A 143 -9.35 6.70 21.24
N ASN A 144 -8.68 6.93 22.38
CA ASN A 144 -9.10 7.92 23.37
C ASN A 144 -9.03 9.35 22.81
N LEU A 145 -7.99 9.69 22.06
CA LEU A 145 -7.89 10.97 21.36
C LEU A 145 -9.07 11.18 20.40
N ILE A 146 -9.43 10.15 19.62
CA ILE A 146 -10.58 10.23 18.70
C ILE A 146 -11.87 10.55 19.44
N TRP A 147 -12.15 9.85 20.54
CA TRP A 147 -13.39 10.08 21.29
C TRP A 147 -13.38 11.41 22.05
N ALA A 148 -12.21 11.92 22.45
CA ALA A 148 -12.07 13.28 22.98
C ALA A 148 -12.40 14.32 21.90
N GLN A 149 -11.83 14.19 20.69
CA GLN A 149 -12.11 15.06 19.55
C GLN A 149 -13.58 14.98 19.10
N ALA A 150 -14.17 13.78 19.09
CA ALA A 150 -15.59 13.61 18.83
C ALA A 150 -16.45 14.33 19.89
N GLY A 151 -16.04 14.26 21.16
CA GLY A 151 -16.62 15.05 22.24
C GLY A 151 -16.54 16.56 22.00
N ASN A 152 -15.42 17.05 21.48
CA ASN A 152 -15.24 18.46 21.13
C ASN A 152 -16.23 18.90 20.03
N HIS A 153 -16.44 18.07 19.00
CA HIS A 153 -17.45 18.35 17.97
C HIS A 153 -18.89 18.36 18.51
N LEU A 154 -19.21 17.49 19.47
CA LEU A 154 -20.51 17.54 20.17
C LEU A 154 -20.67 18.85 20.92
N LEU A 155 -19.64 19.29 21.64
CA LEU A 155 -19.64 20.55 22.37
C LEU A 155 -19.78 21.76 21.45
N ASP A 156 -19.11 21.76 20.31
CA ASP A 156 -19.26 22.83 19.31
C ASP A 156 -20.67 22.89 18.72
N GLN A 157 -21.28 21.73 18.47
CA GLN A 157 -22.67 21.66 18.03
C GLN A 157 -23.63 22.18 19.11
N LEU A 158 -23.46 21.72 20.36
CA LEU A 158 -24.26 22.19 21.49
C LEU A 158 -24.13 23.70 21.68
N ASN A 159 -22.90 24.23 21.60
CA ASN A 159 -22.63 25.66 21.71
C ASN A 159 -23.36 26.45 20.63
N ARG A 160 -23.26 26.03 19.35
CA ARG A 160 -23.99 26.69 18.25
C ARG A 160 -25.49 26.67 18.46
N ASN A 161 -26.05 25.52 18.84
CA ASN A 161 -27.48 25.38 19.02
C ASN A 161 -27.98 26.21 20.22
N ALA A 162 -27.25 26.21 21.34
CA ALA A 162 -27.58 27.00 22.52
C ALA A 162 -27.57 28.52 22.25
N HIS A 163 -26.60 29.02 21.48
CA HIS A 163 -26.60 30.41 21.01
C HIS A 163 -27.73 30.70 20.02
N GLY A 164 -28.25 29.67 19.33
CA GLY A 164 -29.46 29.73 18.53
C GLY A 164 -30.77 29.56 19.34
N GLY A 165 -30.69 29.40 20.66
CA GLY A 165 -31.84 29.25 21.55
C GLY A 165 -32.34 27.82 21.78
N ASP A 166 -31.60 26.79 21.33
CA ASP A 166 -31.95 25.38 21.53
C ASP A 166 -30.76 24.56 22.06
N PRO A 167 -30.67 24.28 23.37
CA PRO A 167 -31.60 24.69 24.41
C PRO A 167 -31.45 26.18 24.75
N ALA A 168 -32.52 26.79 25.24
CA ALA A 168 -32.45 28.12 25.84
C ALA A 168 -31.64 28.05 27.14
N LEU A 169 -30.43 28.60 27.12
CA LEU A 169 -29.54 28.72 28.27
C LEU A 169 -29.46 30.20 28.68
N ASP A 170 -29.38 30.46 29.99
CA ASP A 170 -29.07 31.79 30.51
C ASP A 170 -27.56 32.10 30.37
N ASP A 171 -27.18 33.35 30.59
CA ASP A 171 -25.80 33.82 30.43
C ASP A 171 -24.82 33.05 31.34
N ASP A 172 -25.25 32.69 32.54
CA ASP A 172 -24.45 31.90 33.50
C ASP A 172 -24.14 30.51 32.92
N ARG A 173 -25.15 29.79 32.42
CA ARG A 173 -24.96 28.46 31.80
C ARG A 173 -24.18 28.53 30.50
N LEU A 174 -24.30 29.61 29.71
CA LEU A 174 -23.46 29.83 28.54
C LEU A 174 -21.99 30.03 28.96
N GLY A 175 -21.74 30.74 30.05
CA GLY A 175 -20.42 30.86 30.67
C GLY A 175 -19.85 29.52 31.15
N GLU A 176 -20.66 28.71 31.84
CA GLU A 176 -20.28 27.36 32.27
C GLU A 176 -19.99 26.43 31.08
N LEU A 177 -20.82 26.48 30.03
CA LEU A 177 -20.59 25.72 28.79
C LEU A 177 -19.27 26.13 28.12
N ALA A 178 -18.94 27.43 28.09
CA ALA A 178 -17.66 27.92 27.59
C ALA A 178 -16.48 27.39 28.42
N GLN A 179 -16.64 27.30 29.75
CA GLN A 179 -15.63 26.69 30.62
C GLN A 179 -15.45 25.20 30.36
N VAL A 180 -16.55 24.44 30.21
CA VAL A 180 -16.50 23.01 29.84
C VAL A 180 -15.75 22.83 28.52
N ARG A 181 -16.02 23.68 27.51
CA ARG A 181 -15.31 23.67 26.22
C ARG A 181 -13.82 23.93 26.37
N ALA A 182 -13.42 24.93 27.16
CA ALA A 182 -12.02 25.23 27.39
C ALA A 182 -11.28 24.07 28.09
N GLN A 183 -11.90 23.46 29.11
CA GLN A 183 -11.35 22.29 29.78
C GLN A 183 -11.27 21.06 28.86
N TRP A 184 -12.28 20.88 27.99
CA TRP A 184 -12.30 19.77 27.05
C TRP A 184 -11.25 19.92 25.95
N ALA A 185 -10.96 21.14 25.50
CA ALA A 185 -9.86 21.43 24.60
C ALA A 185 -8.51 21.02 25.21
N LEU A 186 -8.26 21.37 26.48
CA LEU A 186 -7.06 20.91 27.20
C LEU A 186 -6.99 19.38 27.29
N LEU A 187 -8.12 18.71 27.56
CA LEU A 187 -8.15 17.23 27.52
C LEU A 187 -7.79 16.69 26.14
N CYS A 188 -8.26 17.31 25.06
CA CYS A 188 -7.89 16.91 23.70
C CYS A 188 -6.39 17.08 23.46
N ASP A 189 -5.79 18.17 23.92
CA ASP A 189 -4.35 18.43 23.83
C ASP A 189 -3.54 17.41 24.64
N ASP A 190 -3.95 17.09 25.87
CA ASP A 190 -3.34 16.07 26.72
C ASP A 190 -3.38 14.69 26.07
N ARG A 191 -4.52 14.32 25.45
CA ARG A 191 -4.66 13.05 24.73
C ARG A 191 -3.82 13.02 23.45
N SER A 192 -3.69 14.16 22.77
CA SER A 192 -2.83 14.30 21.59
C SER A 192 -1.36 14.11 21.98
N GLN A 193 -0.93 14.77 23.06
CA GLN A 193 0.41 14.62 23.60
C GLN A 193 0.68 13.18 24.05
N ALA A 194 -0.24 12.55 24.79
CA ALA A 194 -0.07 11.17 25.22
C ALA A 194 0.07 10.17 24.06
N TYR A 195 -0.58 10.43 22.92
CA TYR A 195 -0.38 9.64 21.71
C TYR A 195 0.99 9.91 21.08
N ARG A 196 1.42 11.18 20.95
CA ARG A 196 2.75 11.53 20.42
C ARG A 196 3.88 10.96 21.27
N ASP A 197 3.77 11.03 22.60
CA ASP A 197 4.75 10.47 23.54
C ASP A 197 4.88 8.94 23.46
N SER A 198 3.92 8.26 22.84
CA SER A 198 3.97 6.80 22.62
C SER A 198 4.68 6.38 21.33
N GLU A 199 5.56 7.24 20.78
CA GLU A 199 6.39 6.91 19.61
C GLU A 199 7.62 6.07 19.95
N ASN A 200 8.05 6.07 21.22
CA ASN A 200 9.14 5.22 21.67
C ASN A 200 8.66 3.76 21.78
N VAL A 201 9.12 2.93 20.82
CA VAL A 201 8.78 1.51 20.72
C VAL A 201 9.13 0.69 21.97
N ASP A 202 10.16 1.08 22.71
CA ASP A 202 10.64 0.35 23.91
C ASP A 202 9.74 0.54 25.13
N THR A 203 8.81 1.49 25.07
CA THR A 203 7.85 1.78 26.15
C THR A 203 6.46 1.24 25.87
N LEU A 204 6.25 0.65 24.68
CA LEU A 204 4.94 0.13 24.27
C LEU A 204 4.56 -1.09 25.09
N GLN A 205 3.28 -1.14 25.47
CA GLN A 205 2.72 -2.27 26.21
C GLN A 205 1.71 -3.01 25.35
N SER A 206 1.88 -4.32 25.23
CA SER A 206 0.92 -5.20 24.56
C SER A 206 -0.45 -5.15 25.24
N ILE A 207 -1.51 -5.17 24.44
CA ILE A 207 -2.89 -5.37 24.89
C ILE A 207 -3.45 -6.67 24.32
N GLU A 208 -4.42 -7.28 25.01
CA GLU A 208 -5.04 -8.52 24.56
C GLU A 208 -5.80 -8.31 23.24
N ALA A 209 -5.69 -9.25 22.30
CA ALA A 209 -6.48 -9.19 21.08
C ALA A 209 -8.00 -9.22 21.35
N PRO A 210 -8.83 -8.59 20.49
CA PRO A 210 -10.28 -8.63 20.65
C PRO A 210 -10.85 -10.05 20.56
N GLY A 211 -11.60 -10.43 21.59
CA GLY A 211 -12.23 -11.73 21.77
C GLY A 211 -13.67 -11.63 22.28
N LYS A 212 -14.36 -12.77 22.34
CA LYS A 212 -15.71 -12.83 22.92
C LYS A 212 -15.69 -12.55 24.44
N SER A 213 -14.62 -12.97 25.12
CA SER A 213 -14.41 -12.85 26.56
C SER A 213 -14.20 -11.40 27.02
N ASN A 214 -13.52 -10.58 26.21
CA ASN A 214 -13.13 -9.21 26.58
C ASN A 214 -13.88 -8.12 25.79
N LYS A 215 -14.88 -8.46 24.98
CA LYS A 215 -15.57 -7.52 24.07
C LYS A 215 -16.04 -6.22 24.73
N GLU A 216 -16.58 -6.29 25.95
CA GLU A 216 -17.14 -5.12 26.67
C GLU A 216 -16.16 -4.48 27.67
N THR A 217 -15.06 -5.18 27.98
CA THR A 217 -14.03 -4.80 28.96
C THR A 217 -12.70 -4.44 28.30
N HIS A 218 -12.59 -4.60 26.98
CA HIS A 218 -11.37 -4.31 26.24
C HIS A 218 -11.00 -2.81 26.39
N PRO A 219 -9.72 -2.46 26.59
CA PRO A 219 -9.29 -1.09 26.86
C PRO A 219 -9.81 -0.04 25.88
N ILE A 220 -9.87 -0.37 24.57
CA ILE A 220 -10.47 0.50 23.53
C ILE A 220 -11.95 0.82 23.79
N VAL A 221 -12.74 -0.20 24.18
CA VAL A 221 -14.18 -0.05 24.42
C VAL A 221 -14.42 0.69 25.73
N GLN A 222 -13.60 0.40 26.75
CA GLN A 222 -13.64 1.08 28.02
C GLN A 222 -13.26 2.57 27.87
N GLY A 223 -12.14 2.88 27.21
CA GLY A 223 -11.69 4.26 27.01
C GLY A 223 -12.71 5.14 26.28
N LYS A 224 -13.37 4.59 25.25
CA LYS A 224 -14.54 5.24 24.61
C LYS A 224 -15.66 5.52 25.61
N ARG A 225 -16.06 4.50 26.38
CA ARG A 225 -17.18 4.59 27.33
C ARG A 225 -16.88 5.65 28.39
N ASP A 226 -15.69 5.62 28.97
CA ASP A 226 -15.26 6.51 30.04
C ASP A 226 -15.18 7.96 29.54
N THR A 227 -14.64 8.20 28.34
CA THR A 227 -14.58 9.54 27.74
C THR A 227 -15.97 10.13 27.50
N LEU A 228 -16.90 9.35 26.96
CA LEU A 228 -18.26 9.83 26.71
C LEU A 228 -19.06 10.01 28.01
N GLN A 229 -18.82 9.18 29.03
CA GLN A 229 -19.43 9.35 30.34
C GLN A 229 -18.92 10.60 31.07
N ASP A 230 -17.61 10.90 30.99
CA ASP A 230 -17.05 12.13 31.56
C ASP A 230 -17.67 13.37 30.91
N LEU A 231 -17.76 13.41 29.56
CA LEU A 231 -18.42 14.53 28.87
C LEU A 231 -19.87 14.68 29.30
N ARG A 232 -20.61 13.57 29.36
CA ARG A 232 -22.02 13.60 29.76
C ARG A 232 -22.18 14.10 31.19
N ALA A 233 -21.36 13.63 32.12
CA ALA A 233 -21.39 14.05 33.52
C ALA A 233 -21.08 15.55 33.68
N ARG A 234 -20.12 16.10 32.93
CA ARG A 234 -19.81 17.53 32.92
C ARG A 234 -21.00 18.36 32.42
N LEU A 235 -21.67 17.91 31.36
CA LEU A 235 -22.85 18.59 30.82
C LEU A 235 -24.09 18.46 31.73
N GLU A 236 -24.25 17.33 32.43
CA GLU A 236 -25.25 17.17 33.48
C GLU A 236 -24.98 18.12 34.66
N GLY A 237 -23.71 18.32 35.02
CA GLY A 237 -23.28 19.23 36.09
C GLY A 237 -23.64 20.69 35.86
N ILE A 238 -23.68 21.15 34.61
CA ILE A 238 -24.11 22.52 34.22
C ILE A 238 -25.61 22.58 33.87
N ASN A 239 -26.38 21.54 34.23
CA ASN A 239 -27.83 21.45 34.04
C ASN A 239 -28.31 21.52 32.57
N ILE A 240 -27.58 20.94 31.61
CA ILE A 240 -28.09 20.77 30.24
C ILE A 240 -29.34 19.85 30.27
N PRO A 241 -30.44 20.21 29.57
CA PRO A 241 -31.66 19.41 29.58
C PRO A 241 -31.43 17.97 29.10
N ARG A 242 -32.05 17.00 29.79
CA ARG A 242 -31.92 15.58 29.48
C ARG A 242 -32.26 15.23 28.02
N GLY A 243 -33.30 15.84 27.45
CA GLY A 243 -33.67 15.63 26.05
C GLY A 243 -32.58 16.08 25.08
N THR A 244 -31.92 17.21 25.37
CA THR A 244 -30.76 17.69 24.62
C THR A 244 -29.59 16.73 24.74
N LEU A 245 -29.29 16.23 25.95
CA LEU A 245 -28.24 15.23 26.16
C LEU A 245 -28.52 13.93 25.39
N ASP A 246 -29.75 13.42 25.46
CA ASP A 246 -30.12 12.19 24.77
C ASP A 246 -30.03 12.34 23.23
N ALA A 247 -30.37 13.52 22.69
CA ALA A 247 -30.16 13.84 21.28
C ALA A 247 -28.67 13.97 20.92
N LEU A 248 -27.88 14.68 21.76
CA LEU A 248 -26.45 14.91 21.56
C LEU A 248 -25.65 13.60 21.58
N PHE A 249 -25.99 12.68 22.48
CA PHE A 249 -25.36 11.37 22.62
C PHE A 249 -26.08 10.27 21.82
N SER A 250 -26.98 10.63 20.91
CA SER A 250 -27.65 9.67 20.02
C SER A 250 -26.64 8.97 19.11
N LYS A 251 -27.00 7.77 18.62
CA LYS A 251 -26.12 6.97 17.74
C LYS A 251 -25.70 7.73 16.47
N SER A 252 -26.61 8.50 15.87
CA SER A 252 -26.34 9.30 14.66
C SER A 252 -25.42 10.47 14.96
N SER A 253 -25.66 11.18 16.08
CA SER A 253 -24.81 12.28 16.51
C SER A 253 -23.37 11.80 16.82
N LEU A 254 -23.24 10.72 17.59
CA LEU A 254 -21.92 10.13 17.88
C LEU A 254 -21.20 9.66 16.61
N ALA A 255 -21.90 9.03 15.67
CA ALA A 255 -21.30 8.62 14.41
C ALA A 255 -20.86 9.82 13.56
N ARG A 256 -21.64 10.92 13.54
CA ARG A 256 -21.26 12.15 12.85
C ARG A 256 -20.00 12.77 13.47
N SER A 257 -19.97 12.91 14.79
CA SER A 257 -18.82 13.49 15.50
C SER A 257 -17.57 12.63 15.41
N GLU A 258 -17.70 11.30 15.41
CA GLU A 258 -16.58 10.37 15.15
C GLU A 258 -16.01 10.59 13.74
N ARG A 259 -16.86 10.76 12.71
CA ARG A 259 -16.39 11.04 11.33
C ARG A 259 -15.66 12.38 11.22
N LEU A 260 -16.16 13.42 11.86
CA LEU A 260 -15.51 14.74 11.90
C LEU A 260 -14.17 14.68 12.64
N ALA A 261 -14.13 13.95 13.76
CA ALA A 261 -12.89 13.73 14.50
C ALA A 261 -11.86 13.03 13.61
N LEU A 262 -12.22 11.90 12.99
CA LEU A 262 -11.34 11.16 12.07
C LEU A 262 -10.82 12.05 10.94
N ALA A 263 -11.69 12.82 10.30
CA ALA A 263 -11.31 13.71 9.19
C ALA A 263 -10.25 14.75 9.58
N GLY A 264 -10.26 15.19 10.84
CA GLY A 264 -9.37 16.25 11.35
C GLY A 264 -8.15 15.79 12.14
N LEU A 265 -7.90 14.49 12.27
CA LEU A 265 -6.71 13.99 12.98
C LEU A 265 -5.44 14.24 12.19
N GLU A 266 -4.39 14.65 12.90
CA GLU A 266 -3.04 14.82 12.36
C GLU A 266 -2.44 13.50 11.85
N THR A 267 -2.97 12.34 12.28
CA THR A 267 -2.52 11.01 11.84
C THR A 267 -3.01 10.61 10.45
N TRP A 268 -3.91 11.39 9.85
CA TRP A 268 -4.35 11.23 8.46
C TRP A 268 -3.34 11.91 7.52
N GLN A 269 -2.25 11.21 7.22
CA GLN A 269 -1.12 11.70 6.41
C GLN A 269 -0.77 10.73 5.29
N PRO A 270 -0.02 11.12 4.26
CA PRO A 270 0.62 10.17 3.35
C PRO A 270 1.48 9.16 4.13
N VAL A 271 1.49 7.92 3.67
CA VAL A 271 2.30 6.84 4.23
C VAL A 271 3.27 6.35 3.17
N ALA A 272 4.55 6.29 3.52
CA ALA A 272 5.61 5.67 2.72
C ALA A 272 6.31 4.65 3.62
N ARG A 273 6.41 3.41 3.18
CA ARG A 273 6.93 2.28 3.96
C ARG A 273 7.92 1.48 3.14
N ASP A 274 9.05 1.19 3.75
CA ASP A 274 10.05 0.29 3.18
C ASP A 274 9.69 -1.16 3.52
N MET A 275 9.76 -2.03 2.53
CA MET A 275 9.39 -3.44 2.61
C MET A 275 10.62 -4.28 2.25
N PRO A 276 11.53 -4.50 3.20
CA PRO A 276 12.64 -5.42 3.03
C PRO A 276 12.12 -6.85 2.95
N VAL A 277 12.29 -7.48 1.78
CA VAL A 277 11.88 -8.85 1.50
C VAL A 277 13.07 -9.68 1.06
N MET A 278 13.07 -10.96 1.41
CA MET A 278 14.10 -11.92 1.02
C MET A 278 13.47 -13.08 0.26
N ARG A 279 14.13 -13.51 -0.81
CA ARG A 279 13.80 -14.71 -1.56
C ARG A 279 15.06 -15.37 -2.11
N ASP A 280 15.24 -16.67 -1.87
CA ASP A 280 16.40 -17.47 -2.27
C ASP A 280 17.73 -16.81 -1.86
N GLY A 281 17.76 -16.25 -0.64
CA GLY A 281 18.93 -15.55 -0.08
C GLY A 281 19.18 -14.14 -0.64
N VAL A 282 18.39 -13.68 -1.61
CA VAL A 282 18.48 -12.31 -2.15
C VAL A 282 17.49 -11.40 -1.41
N MET A 283 18.01 -10.35 -0.78
CA MET A 283 17.21 -9.34 -0.12
C MET A 283 17.11 -8.06 -0.96
N ARG A 284 15.89 -7.54 -1.10
CA ARG A 284 15.61 -6.25 -1.77
C ARG A 284 14.62 -5.45 -0.93
N THR A 285 14.72 -4.14 -0.99
CA THR A 285 13.80 -3.23 -0.30
C THR A 285 12.93 -2.54 -1.32
N TYR A 286 11.64 -2.85 -1.28
CA TYR A 286 10.62 -2.17 -2.09
C TYR A 286 9.98 -1.06 -1.27
N LYS A 287 9.31 -0.11 -1.92
CA LYS A 287 8.59 0.95 -1.21
C LYS A 287 7.11 0.95 -1.56
N SER A 288 6.28 0.99 -0.53
CA SER A 288 4.84 1.17 -0.66
C SER A 288 4.46 2.60 -0.28
N GLU A 289 3.73 3.28 -1.14
CA GLU A 289 3.19 4.60 -0.86
C GLU A 289 1.66 4.58 -0.89
N ILE A 290 1.03 5.30 0.06
CA ILE A 290 -0.40 5.57 0.08
C ILE A 290 -0.60 7.06 0.36
N VAL A 291 -1.17 7.77 -0.61
CA VAL A 291 -1.43 9.21 -0.54
C VAL A 291 -2.95 9.44 -0.52
N PRO A 292 -3.52 9.90 0.61
CA PRO A 292 -4.93 10.29 0.66
C PRO A 292 -5.26 11.49 -0.25
N ALA A 293 -6.48 11.55 -0.77
CA ALA A 293 -6.87 12.52 -1.81
C ALA A 293 -6.61 13.99 -1.43
N GLN A 294 -6.80 14.36 -0.16
CA GLN A 294 -6.59 15.74 0.28
C GLN A 294 -5.14 16.24 0.17
N PHE A 295 -4.17 15.32 0.07
CA PHE A 295 -2.77 15.64 -0.19
C PHE A 295 -2.43 15.68 -1.68
N ILE A 296 -3.31 15.16 -2.53
CA ILE A 296 -3.23 15.32 -3.99
C ILE A 296 -3.77 16.68 -4.38
N SER A 297 -4.94 17.04 -3.85
CA SER A 297 -5.48 18.39 -3.94
C SER A 297 -6.34 18.71 -2.72
N ARG A 298 -6.23 19.96 -2.24
CA ARG A 298 -7.09 20.48 -1.17
C ARG A 298 -8.58 20.44 -1.52
N GLN A 299 -8.92 20.38 -2.81
CA GLN A 299 -10.29 20.33 -3.32
C GLN A 299 -10.93 18.94 -3.25
N LEU A 300 -10.19 17.92 -2.80
CA LEU A 300 -10.67 16.54 -2.63
C LEU A 300 -10.85 16.18 -1.14
N GLY A 301 -10.80 17.17 -0.25
CA GLY A 301 -10.92 17.00 1.19
C GLY A 301 -12.00 17.90 1.80
N VAL A 302 -12.33 17.64 3.06
CA VAL A 302 -13.37 18.38 3.79
C VAL A 302 -12.76 19.64 4.38
N ASP A 303 -13.37 20.81 4.17
CA ASP A 303 -12.98 22.03 4.87
C ASP A 303 -13.31 21.92 6.37
N LEU A 304 -12.28 21.93 7.20
CA LEU A 304 -12.40 21.90 8.66
C LEU A 304 -12.43 23.30 9.28
N GLY A 305 -12.36 24.34 8.45
CA GLY A 305 -12.22 25.74 8.84
C GLY A 305 -10.76 26.19 9.00
N GLN A 306 -10.55 27.50 9.00
CA GLN A 306 -9.22 28.15 9.19
C GLN A 306 -8.16 27.68 8.18
N GLY A 307 -8.59 27.27 6.97
CA GLY A 307 -7.69 26.79 5.92
C GLY A 307 -7.18 25.36 6.12
N ARG A 308 -7.71 24.62 7.12
CA ARG A 308 -7.39 23.21 7.33
C ARG A 308 -8.29 22.32 6.48
N ILE A 309 -7.70 21.36 5.79
CA ILE A 309 -8.41 20.37 4.97
C ILE A 309 -8.26 18.99 5.61
N GLY A 310 -9.38 18.30 5.80
CA GLY A 310 -9.49 16.97 6.36
C GLY A 310 -9.71 15.88 5.32
N GLY A 311 -9.47 14.63 5.71
CA GLY A 311 -9.75 13.46 4.88
C GLY A 311 -11.25 13.11 4.83
N VAL A 312 -11.66 12.37 3.80
CA VAL A 312 -13.04 11.85 3.66
C VAL A 312 -13.05 10.37 4.05
N SER A 313 -13.53 10.06 5.26
CA SER A 313 -13.56 8.66 5.73
C SER A 313 -14.62 7.79 5.06
N ALA A 314 -14.37 6.48 5.02
CA ALA A 314 -15.29 5.48 4.49
C ALA A 314 -16.64 5.43 5.23
N GLY A 315 -16.71 5.98 6.45
CA GLY A 315 -17.95 6.12 7.20
C GLY A 315 -18.89 7.22 6.66
N VAL A 316 -18.40 8.07 5.75
CA VAL A 316 -19.22 9.05 5.03
C VAL A 316 -20.14 8.32 4.06
N LYS A 317 -21.44 8.57 4.17
CA LYS A 317 -22.50 7.89 3.38
C LYS A 317 -23.44 8.89 2.70
N ASP A 318 -23.33 10.15 3.09
CA ASP A 318 -24.25 11.26 2.89
C ASP A 318 -23.51 12.50 2.35
N SER A 319 -22.29 12.32 1.80
CA SER A 319 -21.57 13.44 1.18
C SER A 319 -22.07 13.65 -0.24
N GLU A 320 -22.38 14.89 -0.55
CA GLU A 320 -22.67 15.30 -1.91
C GLU A 320 -21.39 15.66 -2.67
N ASP A 321 -20.30 15.94 -1.95
CA ASP A 321 -19.13 16.64 -2.47
C ASP A 321 -18.01 15.72 -2.94
N HIS A 322 -17.68 14.67 -2.18
CA HIS A 322 -16.43 13.93 -2.39
C HIS A 322 -16.60 12.41 -2.34
N ALA A 323 -15.80 11.72 -3.15
CA ALA A 323 -15.59 10.29 -3.04
C ALA A 323 -14.95 9.96 -1.67
N ARG A 324 -15.46 8.92 -1.03
CA ARG A 324 -14.96 8.50 0.29
C ARG A 324 -13.76 7.57 0.18
N ASN A 325 -12.85 7.68 1.15
CA ASN A 325 -11.60 6.93 1.23
C ASN A 325 -10.80 6.94 -0.08
N LEU A 326 -10.88 8.06 -0.81
CA LEU A 326 -10.14 8.26 -2.05
C LEU A 326 -8.65 8.43 -1.74
N LYS A 327 -7.81 7.67 -2.45
CA LYS A 327 -6.36 7.66 -2.27
C LYS A 327 -5.66 7.08 -3.49
N VAL A 328 -4.36 7.32 -3.58
CA VAL A 328 -3.47 6.68 -4.55
C VAL A 328 -2.56 5.73 -3.80
N SER A 329 -2.43 4.50 -4.26
CA SER A 329 -1.40 3.57 -3.79
C SER A 329 -0.39 3.26 -4.88
N ARG A 330 0.90 3.29 -4.52
CA ARG A 330 2.01 2.97 -5.41
C ARG A 330 2.89 1.89 -4.82
N LEU A 331 3.51 1.11 -5.69
CA LEU A 331 4.64 0.25 -5.39
C LEU A 331 5.82 0.73 -6.21
N LEU A 332 6.95 0.93 -5.55
CA LEU A 332 8.21 1.26 -6.17
C LEU A 332 9.20 0.11 -5.98
N ASP A 333 9.99 -0.15 -7.00
CA ASP A 333 11.10 -1.10 -6.96
C ASP A 333 12.29 -0.53 -6.17
N PRO A 334 13.36 -1.32 -5.95
CA PRO A 334 14.53 -0.85 -5.21
C PRO A 334 15.28 0.33 -5.85
N ASP A 335 15.09 0.56 -7.17
CA ASP A 335 15.68 1.68 -7.91
C ASP A 335 14.77 2.93 -7.86
N GLY A 336 13.63 2.85 -7.18
CA GLY A 336 12.65 3.92 -7.06
C GLY A 336 11.72 4.07 -8.27
N GLN A 337 11.68 3.10 -9.18
CA GLN A 337 10.76 3.13 -10.32
C GLN A 337 9.38 2.60 -9.91
N VAL A 338 8.33 3.28 -10.38
CA VAL A 338 6.94 2.89 -10.11
C VAL A 338 6.62 1.60 -10.84
N MET A 339 6.39 0.53 -10.09
CA MET A 339 5.93 -0.76 -10.64
C MET A 339 4.44 -0.74 -10.94
N THR A 340 3.63 -0.07 -10.09
CA THR A 340 2.19 0.08 -10.28
C THR A 340 1.63 1.28 -9.52
N THR A 341 0.53 1.85 -10.04
CA THR A 341 -0.26 2.92 -9.39
C THR A 341 -1.73 2.55 -9.45
N VAL A 342 -2.39 2.51 -8.30
CA VAL A 342 -3.82 2.15 -8.17
C VAL A 342 -4.56 3.20 -7.37
N VAL A 343 -5.69 3.68 -7.89
CA VAL A 343 -6.59 4.55 -7.12
C VAL A 343 -7.50 3.68 -6.23
N GLY A 344 -7.46 3.89 -4.92
CA GLY A 344 -8.37 3.25 -3.96
C GLY A 344 -9.53 4.17 -3.63
N HIS A 345 -10.76 3.62 -3.56
CA HIS A 345 -11.93 4.37 -3.12
C HIS A 345 -12.99 3.46 -2.50
N GLY A 346 -13.75 3.96 -1.51
CA GLY A 346 -14.95 3.28 -1.05
C GLY A 346 -16.02 3.23 -2.15
N VAL A 347 -17.11 2.47 -1.95
CA VAL A 347 -18.16 2.43 -2.97
C VAL A 347 -18.75 3.83 -3.12
N LEU A 348 -18.91 4.24 -4.38
CA LEU A 348 -19.26 5.61 -4.76
C LEU A 348 -20.73 5.93 -4.50
N ASP A 349 -21.53 4.92 -4.19
CA ASP A 349 -22.94 5.10 -3.88
C ASP A 349 -23.15 5.75 -2.50
N MET A 350 -23.68 6.98 -2.48
CA MET A 350 -23.94 7.77 -1.27
C MET A 350 -25.35 7.50 -0.72
N TRP A 351 -25.60 6.28 -0.23
CA TRP A 351 -26.94 5.83 0.20
C TRP A 351 -27.55 6.56 1.41
N GLY A 352 -26.78 7.42 2.07
CA GLY A 352 -27.28 8.34 3.10
C GLY A 352 -27.94 9.59 2.51
N VAL A 353 -27.74 9.90 1.24
CA VAL A 353 -28.49 10.94 0.51
C VAL A 353 -29.86 10.37 0.14
N GLU A 354 -30.92 10.98 0.68
CA GLU A 354 -32.29 10.47 0.55
C GLU A 354 -32.90 10.72 -0.83
N ASP A 355 -32.59 11.86 -1.45
CA ASP A 355 -33.03 12.17 -2.81
C ASP A 355 -32.26 11.36 -3.85
N GLY A 356 -32.99 10.70 -4.75
CA GLY A 356 -32.39 9.80 -5.75
C GLY A 356 -31.68 10.52 -6.90
N GLY A 357 -32.03 11.77 -7.20
CA GLY A 357 -31.36 12.61 -8.18
C GLY A 357 -30.06 13.18 -7.63
N ASP A 358 -30.10 13.70 -6.41
CA ASP A 358 -28.92 14.21 -5.71
C ASP A 358 -27.91 13.07 -5.48
N ARG A 359 -28.36 11.92 -4.97
CA ARG A 359 -27.49 10.73 -4.81
C ARG A 359 -26.83 10.32 -6.13
N ARG A 360 -27.56 10.34 -7.24
CA ARG A 360 -26.97 10.02 -8.56
C ARG A 360 -25.89 11.03 -8.93
N THR A 361 -26.16 12.31 -8.74
CA THR A 361 -25.20 13.39 -9.03
C THR A 361 -23.95 13.28 -8.16
N SER A 362 -24.10 12.95 -6.87
CA SER A 362 -22.98 12.69 -5.96
C SER A 362 -22.15 11.48 -6.40
N ASN A 363 -22.81 10.40 -6.82
CA ASN A 363 -22.13 9.20 -7.32
C ASN A 363 -21.32 9.50 -8.60
N GLU A 364 -21.91 10.22 -9.55
CA GLU A 364 -21.26 10.67 -10.79
C GLU A 364 -20.06 11.58 -10.51
N ARG A 365 -20.18 12.49 -9.54
CA ARG A 365 -19.07 13.33 -9.07
C ARG A 365 -17.95 12.51 -8.45
N GLY A 366 -18.28 11.55 -7.60
CA GLY A 366 -17.28 10.66 -6.99
C GLY A 366 -16.52 9.83 -8.04
N ALA A 367 -17.19 9.33 -9.08
CA ALA A 367 -16.52 8.64 -10.19
C ALA A 367 -15.61 9.59 -10.99
N ARG A 368 -16.03 10.84 -11.19
CA ARG A 368 -15.20 11.87 -11.80
C ARG A 368 -13.93 12.14 -10.99
N GLU A 369 -14.04 12.29 -9.66
CA GLU A 369 -12.86 12.49 -8.80
C GLU A 369 -11.87 11.32 -8.88
N VAL A 370 -12.36 10.07 -8.96
CA VAL A 370 -11.51 8.89 -9.18
C VAL A 370 -10.74 9.00 -10.50
N LEU A 371 -11.40 9.43 -11.58
CA LEU A 371 -10.76 9.61 -12.89
C LEU A 371 -9.76 10.78 -12.89
N GLU A 372 -10.08 11.88 -12.23
CA GLU A 372 -9.19 13.06 -12.08
C GLU A 372 -7.92 12.70 -11.30
N VAL A 373 -8.07 11.94 -10.20
CA VAL A 373 -6.93 11.41 -9.43
C VAL A 373 -6.13 10.39 -10.25
N ALA A 374 -6.79 9.50 -10.98
CA ALA A 374 -6.12 8.53 -11.85
C ALA A 374 -5.30 9.22 -12.95
N LEU A 375 -5.88 10.24 -13.59
CA LEU A 375 -5.23 11.06 -14.61
C LEU A 375 -4.02 11.81 -14.03
N THR A 376 -4.21 12.50 -12.92
CA THR A 376 -3.15 13.25 -12.21
C THR A 376 -2.00 12.35 -11.78
N SER A 377 -2.31 11.12 -11.38
CA SER A 377 -1.31 10.17 -10.90
C SER A 377 -0.56 9.45 -12.02
N ASN A 378 -0.96 9.59 -13.28
CA ASN A 378 -0.24 9.10 -14.44
C ASN A 378 0.76 10.18 -14.92
N GLU A 379 2.02 10.04 -14.53
CA GLU A 379 3.04 11.06 -14.80
C GLU A 379 3.26 11.32 -16.29
N ARG A 380 3.20 10.27 -17.11
CA ARG A 380 3.38 10.36 -18.56
C ARG A 380 2.27 11.20 -19.20
N LEU A 381 1.02 10.88 -18.92
CA LEU A 381 -0.11 11.60 -19.50
C LEU A 381 -0.24 13.01 -18.92
N ARG A 382 0.04 13.19 -17.63
CA ARG A 382 0.13 14.52 -17.02
C ARG A 382 1.17 15.38 -17.74
N GLY A 383 2.40 14.89 -17.91
CA GLY A 383 3.47 15.60 -18.61
C GLY A 383 3.07 16.00 -20.04
N VAL A 384 2.35 15.12 -20.73
CA VAL A 384 1.82 15.36 -22.08
C VAL A 384 0.70 16.40 -22.13
N LEU A 385 -0.12 16.50 -21.08
CA LEU A 385 -1.21 17.47 -20.97
C LEU A 385 -0.74 18.84 -20.51
N THR A 386 0.33 18.90 -19.71
CA THR A 386 0.95 20.14 -19.22
C THR A 386 2.09 20.64 -20.11
N ASP A 387 2.42 19.95 -21.22
CA ASP A 387 3.50 20.36 -22.11
C ASP A 387 3.16 21.70 -22.81
N PRO A 388 3.93 22.79 -22.57
CA PRO A 388 3.69 24.08 -23.21
C PRO A 388 3.85 24.04 -24.73
N GLY A 389 4.55 23.03 -25.26
CA GLY A 389 4.71 22.77 -26.69
C GLY A 389 3.56 22.00 -27.33
N ARG A 390 2.58 21.51 -26.53
CA ARG A 390 1.43 20.76 -27.06
C ARG A 390 0.61 21.66 -28.01
N PRO A 391 0.35 21.25 -29.26
CA PRO A 391 -0.48 22.02 -30.18
C PRO A 391 -1.88 22.30 -29.59
N GLN A 392 -2.37 23.54 -29.68
CA GLN A 392 -3.69 23.95 -29.16
C GLN A 392 -4.87 23.13 -29.72
N GLY A 393 -4.70 22.51 -30.89
CA GLY A 393 -5.71 21.65 -31.54
C GLY A 393 -5.42 20.14 -31.42
N ALA A 394 -4.44 19.71 -30.63
CA ALA A 394 -4.12 18.30 -30.48
C ALA A 394 -5.37 17.53 -29.99
N PRO A 395 -5.64 16.34 -30.53
CA PRO A 395 -6.76 15.54 -30.08
C PRO A 395 -6.63 15.25 -28.57
N PRO A 396 -7.76 15.17 -27.84
CA PRO A 396 -7.75 14.69 -26.47
C PRO A 396 -7.09 13.31 -26.40
N PRO A 397 -6.15 13.05 -25.48
CA PRO A 397 -5.65 11.71 -25.31
C PRO A 397 -6.74 10.82 -24.70
N ARG A 398 -6.70 9.54 -25.00
CA ARG A 398 -7.62 8.54 -24.47
C ARG A 398 -7.14 8.00 -23.13
N LEU A 399 -7.99 8.08 -22.11
CA LEU A 399 -7.79 7.52 -20.79
C LEU A 399 -8.62 6.25 -20.66
N VAL A 400 -8.00 5.09 -20.80
CA VAL A 400 -8.64 3.79 -20.53
C VAL A 400 -8.49 3.51 -19.04
N HIS A 401 -9.61 3.49 -18.31
CA HIS A 401 -9.64 3.33 -16.86
C HIS A 401 -10.31 2.01 -16.48
N VAL A 402 -9.53 1.08 -15.91
CA VAL A 402 -10.07 -0.20 -15.40
C VAL A 402 -10.43 -0.07 -13.92
N SER A 403 -11.71 -0.21 -13.58
CA SER A 403 -12.17 -0.20 -12.19
C SER A 403 -12.61 -1.59 -11.75
N VAL A 404 -11.97 -2.14 -10.71
CA VAL A 404 -12.35 -3.44 -10.12
C VAL A 404 -13.02 -3.24 -8.77
N ASN A 405 -14.31 -3.54 -8.70
CA ASN A 405 -15.09 -3.48 -7.45
C ASN A 405 -15.22 -4.86 -6.80
N LEU A 406 -15.07 -4.92 -5.48
CA LEU A 406 -14.97 -6.15 -4.68
C LEU A 406 -16.20 -6.43 -3.80
N ILE A 407 -17.34 -5.83 -4.17
CA ILE A 407 -18.64 -6.10 -3.54
C ILE A 407 -19.33 -7.28 -4.21
N SER A 408 -20.11 -8.01 -3.42
CA SER A 408 -20.86 -9.19 -3.83
C SER A 408 -22.32 -8.78 -4.02
N PRO A 409 -22.81 -8.66 -5.27
CA PRO A 409 -24.17 -8.19 -5.54
C PRO A 409 -25.21 -9.28 -5.21
N ASP A 410 -25.41 -9.55 -3.92
CA ASP A 410 -26.32 -10.58 -3.43
C ASP A 410 -27.78 -10.12 -3.41
N SER A 411 -28.70 -10.99 -3.87
CA SER A 411 -30.11 -10.65 -4.08
C SER A 411 -31.00 -10.79 -2.83
N LEU A 412 -30.60 -11.60 -1.83
CA LEU A 412 -31.43 -11.82 -0.63
C LEU A 412 -31.45 -10.61 0.32
N ARG A 413 -30.34 -9.87 0.44
CA ARG A 413 -30.26 -8.73 1.39
C ARG A 413 -31.03 -7.50 0.90
N ASP A 414 -31.10 -7.30 -0.41
CA ASP A 414 -31.99 -6.32 -1.04
C ASP A 414 -33.47 -6.60 -0.69
N ASN A 415 -33.88 -7.89 -0.71
CA ASN A 415 -35.25 -8.30 -0.43
C ASN A 415 -35.65 -8.23 1.05
N LEU A 416 -34.68 -8.15 1.97
CA LEU A 416 -34.93 -8.02 3.41
C LEU A 416 -35.01 -6.56 3.91
N GLY A 417 -34.91 -5.58 3.01
CA GLY A 417 -35.14 -4.16 3.33
C GLY A 417 -34.09 -3.50 4.23
N ILE A 418 -32.90 -4.09 4.37
CA ILE A 418 -31.83 -3.55 5.21
C ILE A 418 -31.07 -2.47 4.40
N ARG A 419 -31.44 -1.19 4.60
CA ARG A 419 -30.90 -0.02 3.86
C ARG A 419 -29.36 0.06 3.80
N ASP A 420 -28.65 -0.42 4.82
CA ASP A 420 -27.18 -0.37 4.93
C ASP A 420 -26.45 -1.53 4.20
N TYR A 421 -27.17 -2.44 3.53
CA TYR A 421 -26.64 -3.66 2.92
C TYR A 421 -27.30 -3.98 1.56
N GLN A 422 -27.25 -3.02 0.62
CA GLN A 422 -27.75 -3.19 -0.76
C GLN A 422 -26.63 -3.30 -1.79
N GLU A 423 -25.75 -4.31 -1.67
CA GLU A 423 -24.52 -4.42 -2.48
C GLU A 423 -24.81 -4.46 -4.00
N ARG A 424 -25.94 -5.01 -4.46
CA ARG A 424 -26.34 -4.97 -5.88
C ARG A 424 -26.65 -3.55 -6.36
N THR A 425 -27.43 -2.80 -5.59
CA THR A 425 -27.75 -1.40 -5.91
C THR A 425 -26.47 -0.56 -5.96
N TYR A 426 -25.53 -0.80 -5.03
CA TYR A 426 -24.25 -0.11 -5.01
C TYR A 426 -23.41 -0.41 -6.26
N THR A 427 -23.38 -1.67 -6.71
CA THR A 427 -22.70 -2.07 -7.96
C THR A 427 -23.30 -1.35 -9.17
N GLU A 428 -24.63 -1.40 -9.33
CA GLU A 428 -25.31 -0.77 -10.46
C GLU A 428 -25.13 0.75 -10.48
N SER A 429 -25.25 1.41 -9.32
CA SER A 429 -24.98 2.85 -9.18
C SER A 429 -23.55 3.22 -9.60
N GLN A 430 -22.57 2.40 -9.21
CA GLN A 430 -21.17 2.67 -9.54
C GLN A 430 -20.86 2.46 -11.03
N PHE A 431 -21.40 1.40 -11.65
CA PHE A 431 -21.26 1.21 -13.09
C PHE A 431 -21.85 2.39 -13.87
N ARG A 432 -23.03 2.86 -13.47
CA ARG A 432 -23.65 4.05 -14.08
C ARG A 432 -22.83 5.33 -13.87
N ALA A 433 -22.24 5.50 -12.69
CA ALA A 433 -21.43 6.67 -12.38
C ALA A 433 -20.17 6.77 -13.27
N PHE A 434 -19.49 5.64 -13.51
CA PHE A 434 -18.35 5.61 -14.45
C PHE A 434 -18.79 5.76 -15.91
N GLU A 435 -19.91 5.14 -16.30
CA GLU A 435 -20.47 5.30 -17.65
C GLU A 435 -20.83 6.76 -17.95
N ALA A 436 -21.42 7.48 -16.98
CA ALA A 436 -21.77 8.90 -17.13
C ALA A 436 -20.54 9.80 -17.39
N ASN A 437 -19.37 9.37 -16.89
CA ASN A 437 -18.10 10.06 -17.07
C ASN A 437 -17.27 9.49 -18.24
N SER A 438 -17.77 8.51 -18.98
CA SER A 438 -17.10 7.92 -20.15
C SER A 438 -17.54 8.59 -21.46
N GLY A 439 -16.71 8.56 -22.49
CA GLY A 439 -16.96 9.14 -23.80
C GLY A 439 -15.94 10.22 -24.20
N PRO A 440 -16.09 10.79 -25.40
CA PRO A 440 -15.13 11.73 -25.96
C PRO A 440 -15.22 13.12 -25.31
N GLY A 441 -14.08 13.82 -25.24
CA GLY A 441 -13.97 15.23 -24.88
C GLY A 441 -14.44 15.57 -23.47
N ARG A 442 -14.26 14.65 -22.51
CA ARG A 442 -14.60 14.87 -21.10
C ARG A 442 -13.62 15.88 -20.49
N ASN A 443 -14.17 16.86 -19.78
CA ASN A 443 -13.39 17.82 -19.01
C ASN A 443 -13.10 17.23 -17.63
N LEU A 444 -11.83 16.99 -17.33
CA LEU A 444 -11.35 16.52 -16.04
C LEU A 444 -10.38 17.56 -15.46
N ARG A 445 -10.38 17.71 -14.14
CA ARG A 445 -9.35 18.46 -13.44
C ARG A 445 -8.04 17.68 -13.45
N LEU A 446 -6.95 18.35 -13.81
CA LEU A 446 -5.59 17.87 -13.67
C LEU A 446 -4.93 18.64 -12.53
N PHE A 447 -4.77 17.98 -11.38
CA PHE A 447 -4.23 18.65 -10.20
C PHE A 447 -2.71 18.84 -10.33
N ASP A 448 -2.21 19.95 -9.80
CA ASP A 448 -0.77 20.21 -9.73
C ASP A 448 -0.19 19.62 -8.42
N PRO A 449 0.71 18.62 -8.49
CA PRO A 449 1.36 18.09 -7.29
C PRO A 449 2.26 19.11 -6.57
N GLN A 450 2.72 20.16 -7.26
CA GLN A 450 3.57 21.21 -6.68
C GLN A 450 2.76 22.34 -6.04
N ASP A 451 1.52 22.54 -6.49
CA ASP A 451 0.56 23.46 -5.88
C ASP A 451 -0.80 22.77 -5.69
N PRO A 452 -1.01 22.06 -4.56
CA PRO A 452 -2.25 21.33 -4.29
C PRO A 452 -3.52 22.20 -4.23
N GLY A 453 -3.39 23.53 -4.26
CA GLY A 453 -4.51 24.47 -4.39
C GLY A 453 -4.98 24.68 -5.83
N ASN A 454 -4.14 24.36 -6.81
CA ASN A 454 -4.35 24.66 -8.22
C ASN A 454 -4.67 23.40 -9.06
N HIS A 455 -5.36 23.61 -10.19
CA HIS A 455 -5.58 22.60 -11.22
C HIS A 455 -5.79 23.25 -12.58
N ASP A 456 -5.51 22.49 -13.63
CA ASP A 456 -5.94 22.80 -14.98
C ASP A 456 -7.19 22.00 -15.34
N ASP A 457 -8.04 22.55 -16.20
CA ASP A 457 -9.12 21.80 -16.84
C ASP A 457 -8.65 21.25 -18.19
N VAL A 458 -8.61 19.93 -18.33
CA VAL A 458 -8.11 19.25 -19.52
C VAL A 458 -9.19 18.41 -20.19
N ARG A 459 -9.13 18.33 -21.52
CA ARG A 459 -10.00 17.44 -22.30
C ARG A 459 -9.33 16.09 -22.50
N VAL A 460 -10.05 15.03 -22.17
CA VAL A 460 -9.63 13.63 -22.39
C VAL A 460 -10.80 12.81 -22.92
N ASP A 461 -10.49 11.78 -23.71
CA ASP A 461 -11.48 10.78 -24.11
C ASP A 461 -11.46 9.64 -23.08
N VAL A 462 -12.52 9.47 -22.29
CA VAL A 462 -12.53 8.48 -21.19
C VAL A 462 -13.19 7.19 -21.67
N ASP A 463 -12.51 6.06 -21.46
CA ASP A 463 -13.09 4.73 -21.65
C ASP A 463 -13.01 3.95 -20.34
N ALA A 464 -14.11 3.94 -19.58
CA ALA A 464 -14.16 3.20 -18.33
C ALA A 464 -14.57 1.73 -18.56
N ILE A 465 -13.72 0.82 -18.09
CA ILE A 465 -13.95 -0.63 -18.11
C ILE A 465 -14.17 -1.06 -16.66
N THR A 466 -15.40 -1.37 -16.29
CA THR A 466 -15.78 -1.62 -14.89
C THR A 466 -16.12 -3.08 -14.63
N PHE A 467 -15.63 -3.60 -13.51
CA PHE A 467 -15.86 -4.98 -13.09
C PHE A 467 -16.41 -5.05 -11.68
N SER A 468 -17.14 -6.12 -11.38
CA SER A 468 -17.49 -6.50 -10.00
C SER A 468 -17.17 -7.96 -9.75
N PHE A 469 -16.20 -8.21 -8.86
CA PHE A 469 -15.76 -9.53 -8.42
C PHE A 469 -15.81 -9.62 -6.89
N GLY A 470 -16.88 -10.20 -6.35
CA GLY A 470 -17.03 -10.37 -4.91
C GLY A 470 -15.99 -11.33 -4.32
N ILE A 471 -15.33 -10.92 -3.23
CA ILE A 471 -14.27 -11.73 -2.58
C ILE A 471 -14.67 -12.30 -1.21
N ASN A 472 -15.93 -12.13 -0.80
CA ASN A 472 -16.42 -12.60 0.50
C ASN A 472 -16.88 -14.07 0.43
N ALA A 473 -17.05 -14.70 1.60
CA ALA A 473 -17.48 -16.11 1.69
C ALA A 473 -18.86 -16.43 1.06
N ILE A 474 -19.67 -15.42 0.70
CA ILE A 474 -20.94 -15.61 -0.02
C ILE A 474 -20.69 -15.71 -1.53
N ALA A 475 -19.74 -14.93 -2.04
CA ALA A 475 -19.34 -14.93 -3.45
C ALA A 475 -18.31 -16.02 -3.78
N THR A 476 -17.49 -16.43 -2.81
CA THR A 476 -16.40 -17.40 -3.02
C THR A 476 -16.65 -18.77 -2.37
N GLY A 477 -17.87 -19.01 -1.90
CA GLY A 477 -18.28 -20.25 -1.21
C GLY A 477 -19.54 -20.84 -1.82
N GLY A 478 -19.82 -22.12 -1.53
CA GLY A 478 -20.90 -22.90 -2.18
C GLY A 478 -22.36 -22.41 -1.99
N ARG A 479 -22.58 -21.24 -1.40
CA ARG A 479 -23.90 -20.57 -1.31
C ARG A 479 -24.15 -19.57 -2.45
N GLU A 480 -23.17 -19.30 -3.30
CA GLU A 480 -23.27 -18.36 -4.44
C GLU A 480 -24.45 -18.67 -5.39
N MET A 481 -24.66 -19.95 -5.74
CA MET A 481 -25.72 -20.39 -6.66
C MET A 481 -27.11 -20.08 -6.11
N LEU A 482 -27.28 -20.21 -4.80
CA LEU A 482 -28.54 -19.90 -4.12
C LEU A 482 -28.83 -18.38 -4.12
N MET A 483 -27.78 -17.55 -4.14
CA MET A 483 -27.84 -16.10 -3.97
C MET A 483 -27.81 -15.32 -5.30
N ARG A 484 -27.63 -16.02 -6.43
CA ARG A 484 -27.53 -15.47 -7.80
C ARG A 484 -26.52 -14.32 -7.95
N VAL A 485 -25.47 -14.28 -7.10
CA VAL A 485 -24.48 -13.19 -7.03
C VAL A 485 -23.88 -12.91 -8.40
N TRP A 486 -23.41 -13.96 -9.07
CA TRP A 486 -22.70 -13.83 -10.34
C TRP A 486 -23.61 -13.51 -11.52
N ASN A 487 -24.87 -13.97 -11.50
CA ASN A 487 -25.84 -13.71 -12.58
C ASN A 487 -26.12 -12.21 -12.76
N ASN A 488 -26.02 -11.42 -11.69
CA ASN A 488 -26.31 -9.98 -11.73
C ASN A 488 -25.21 -9.15 -12.44
N VAL A 489 -24.00 -9.69 -12.57
CA VAL A 489 -22.85 -8.96 -13.13
C VAL A 489 -22.16 -9.69 -14.27
N HIS A 490 -22.53 -10.94 -14.56
CA HIS A 490 -21.86 -11.76 -15.57
C HIS A 490 -21.91 -11.12 -16.97
N GLU A 491 -23.07 -10.64 -17.42
CA GLU A 491 -23.20 -9.99 -18.73
C GLU A 491 -22.35 -8.71 -18.82
N HIS A 492 -22.42 -7.86 -17.79
CA HIS A 492 -21.63 -6.62 -17.69
C HIS A 492 -20.12 -6.91 -17.66
N ASN A 493 -19.69 -7.82 -16.80
CA ASN A 493 -18.29 -8.23 -16.70
C ASN A 493 -17.80 -8.87 -18.00
N THR A 494 -18.63 -9.66 -18.69
CA THR A 494 -18.26 -10.28 -19.98
C THR A 494 -18.04 -9.22 -21.05
N ALA A 495 -18.96 -8.26 -21.18
CA ALA A 495 -18.82 -7.16 -22.13
C ALA A 495 -17.55 -6.33 -21.87
N ASN A 496 -17.27 -6.00 -20.61
CA ASN A 496 -16.08 -5.25 -20.24
C ASN A 496 -14.80 -6.08 -20.30
N MET A 497 -14.87 -7.40 -20.10
CA MET A 497 -13.74 -8.28 -20.32
C MET A 497 -13.36 -8.30 -21.80
N ILE A 498 -14.34 -8.35 -22.70
CA ILE A 498 -14.10 -8.26 -24.15
C ILE A 498 -13.47 -6.91 -24.53
N LYS A 499 -13.90 -5.79 -23.92
CA LYS A 499 -13.25 -4.50 -24.11
C LYS A 499 -11.77 -4.51 -23.66
N LEU A 500 -11.47 -5.19 -22.55
CA LEU A 500 -10.12 -5.26 -22.00
C LEU A 500 -9.20 -6.15 -22.83
N VAL A 501 -9.58 -7.42 -23.03
CA VAL A 501 -8.70 -8.48 -23.58
C VAL A 501 -9.12 -8.99 -24.97
N GLY A 502 -10.20 -8.48 -25.53
CA GLY A 502 -10.76 -8.96 -26.80
C GLY A 502 -11.51 -10.28 -26.63
N ASP A 503 -11.47 -11.11 -27.68
CA ASP A 503 -12.22 -12.37 -27.71
C ASP A 503 -11.90 -13.27 -26.52
N LEU A 504 -12.95 -13.82 -25.90
CA LEU A 504 -12.88 -14.78 -24.82
C LEU A 504 -12.86 -16.22 -25.34
N GLY A 505 -13.25 -16.44 -26.59
CA GLY A 505 -13.44 -17.76 -27.19
C GLY A 505 -14.66 -18.49 -26.62
N GLU A 506 -14.81 -19.76 -27.02
CA GLU A 506 -15.90 -20.64 -26.58
C GLU A 506 -15.38 -21.76 -25.67
N GLY A 507 -16.19 -22.18 -24.69
CA GLY A 507 -15.86 -23.27 -23.76
C GLY A 507 -14.79 -22.93 -22.72
N GLY A 508 -14.39 -23.92 -21.91
CA GLY A 508 -13.45 -23.72 -20.79
C GLY A 508 -12.03 -23.33 -21.22
N PHE A 509 -11.57 -23.78 -22.40
CA PHE A 509 -10.26 -23.43 -22.94
C PHE A 509 -10.20 -21.99 -23.50
N GLY A 510 -11.36 -21.43 -23.89
CA GLY A 510 -11.49 -20.08 -24.41
C GLY A 510 -10.53 -19.75 -25.56
N ALA A 511 -10.18 -18.46 -25.69
CA ALA A 511 -9.19 -17.95 -26.62
C ALA A 511 -7.75 -18.02 -26.06
N ARG A 512 -7.43 -19.04 -25.26
CA ARG A 512 -6.09 -19.19 -24.66
C ARG A 512 -5.02 -19.35 -25.73
N GLY A 513 -3.92 -18.61 -25.59
CA GLY A 513 -2.82 -18.57 -26.54
C GLY A 513 -3.09 -17.70 -27.76
N VAL A 514 -4.32 -17.19 -27.95
CA VAL A 514 -4.63 -16.23 -29.02
C VAL A 514 -4.07 -14.86 -28.65
N ARG A 515 -3.61 -14.10 -29.66
CA ARG A 515 -3.17 -12.70 -29.50
C ARG A 515 -4.17 -11.92 -28.61
N PRO A 516 -3.69 -11.09 -27.67
CA PRO A 516 -4.57 -10.18 -26.93
C PRO A 516 -5.33 -9.26 -27.90
N GLY A 517 -6.62 -9.01 -27.62
CA GLY A 517 -7.42 -8.01 -28.32
C GLY A 517 -7.87 -6.91 -27.36
N GLY A 518 -8.86 -6.11 -27.76
CA GLY A 518 -9.37 -5.01 -26.92
C GLY A 518 -8.29 -3.95 -26.65
N PHE A 519 -8.35 -3.29 -25.49
CA PHE A 519 -7.34 -2.34 -25.06
C PHE A 519 -5.94 -2.96 -24.98
N VAL A 520 -5.83 -4.16 -24.41
CA VAL A 520 -4.53 -4.85 -24.27
C VAL A 520 -3.93 -5.17 -25.64
N GLY A 521 -4.77 -5.55 -26.61
CA GLY A 521 -4.36 -5.76 -28.00
C GLY A 521 -3.77 -4.50 -28.63
N GLU A 522 -4.38 -3.33 -28.43
CA GLU A 522 -3.85 -2.06 -28.96
C GLU A 522 -2.46 -1.74 -28.39
N VAL A 523 -2.22 -2.02 -27.10
CA VAL A 523 -0.88 -1.88 -26.51
C VAL A 523 0.09 -2.90 -27.10
N TYR A 524 -0.35 -4.15 -27.27
CA TYR A 524 0.45 -5.22 -27.87
C TYR A 524 0.90 -4.86 -29.30
N ASP A 525 0.00 -4.28 -30.11
CA ASP A 525 0.30 -3.83 -31.47
C ASP A 525 1.38 -2.75 -31.50
N ARG A 526 1.36 -1.81 -30.53
CA ARG A 526 2.37 -0.75 -30.42
C ARG A 526 3.74 -1.30 -30.01
N LEU A 527 3.79 -2.27 -29.11
CA LEU A 527 5.03 -2.95 -28.74
C LEU A 527 5.57 -3.77 -29.92
N GLU A 528 4.71 -4.47 -30.64
CA GLU A 528 5.08 -5.24 -31.82
C GLU A 528 5.69 -4.35 -32.91
N ALA A 529 5.18 -3.12 -33.08
CA ALA A 529 5.78 -2.14 -33.99
C ALA A 529 7.22 -1.77 -33.59
N VAL A 530 7.51 -1.62 -32.29
CA VAL A 530 8.88 -1.39 -31.78
C VAL A 530 9.78 -2.60 -32.03
N VAL A 531 9.27 -3.81 -31.81
CA VAL A 531 10.03 -5.06 -32.06
C VAL A 531 10.35 -5.23 -33.55
N ASN A 532 9.41 -4.87 -34.42
CA ASN A 532 9.57 -4.99 -35.87
C ASN A 532 10.38 -3.85 -36.51
N ASP A 533 10.71 -2.79 -35.78
CA ASP A 533 11.54 -1.69 -36.28
C ASP A 533 13.03 -2.06 -36.22
N PRO A 534 13.72 -2.20 -37.38
CA PRO A 534 15.16 -2.52 -37.42
C PRO A 534 16.05 -1.46 -36.77
N GLY A 535 15.54 -0.24 -36.54
CA GLY A 535 16.24 0.85 -35.87
C GLY A 535 16.18 0.80 -34.35
N THR A 536 15.39 -0.10 -33.76
CA THR A 536 15.22 -0.20 -32.30
C THR A 536 16.51 -0.64 -31.61
N PRO A 537 17.01 0.08 -30.58
CA PRO A 537 18.17 -0.32 -29.82
C PRO A 537 17.98 -1.70 -29.13
N PRO A 538 19.03 -2.55 -29.04
CA PRO A 538 18.90 -3.91 -28.48
C PRO A 538 18.28 -3.97 -27.08
N GLY A 539 18.59 -3.01 -26.22
CA GLY A 539 18.02 -2.95 -24.86
C GLY A 539 16.52 -2.61 -24.83
N GLN A 540 16.05 -1.79 -25.77
CA GLN A 540 14.63 -1.47 -25.90
C GLN A 540 13.87 -2.61 -26.57
N LEU A 541 14.48 -3.28 -27.56
CA LEU A 541 13.95 -4.48 -28.20
C LEU A 541 13.68 -5.60 -27.17
N ALA A 542 14.68 -5.94 -26.34
CA ALA A 542 14.54 -6.98 -25.32
C ALA A 542 13.44 -6.65 -24.28
N LYS A 543 13.30 -5.37 -23.90
CA LYS A 543 12.22 -4.91 -23.01
C LYS A 543 10.84 -5.05 -23.66
N ALA A 544 10.72 -4.69 -24.94
CA ALA A 544 9.46 -4.79 -25.68
C ALA A 544 9.03 -6.25 -25.85
N GLU A 545 9.95 -7.14 -26.22
CA GLU A 545 9.70 -8.58 -26.31
C GLU A 545 9.28 -9.18 -24.96
N GLY A 546 9.97 -8.79 -23.87
CA GLY A 546 9.63 -9.20 -22.51
C GLY A 546 8.22 -8.76 -22.10
N LEU A 547 7.86 -7.50 -22.32
CA LEU A 547 6.52 -6.98 -22.01
C LEU A 547 5.44 -7.65 -22.88
N MET A 548 5.70 -7.91 -24.16
CA MET A 548 4.77 -8.65 -25.02
C MET A 548 4.53 -10.07 -24.50
N ALA A 549 5.58 -10.77 -24.08
CA ALA A 549 5.44 -12.11 -23.49
C ALA A 549 4.62 -12.07 -22.19
N GLN A 550 4.88 -11.10 -21.31
CA GLN A 550 4.15 -10.91 -20.06
C GLN A 550 2.67 -10.54 -20.32
N LEU A 551 2.38 -9.62 -21.25
CA LEU A 551 1.01 -9.24 -21.61
C LEU A 551 0.22 -10.43 -22.14
N ARG A 552 0.83 -11.26 -23.00
CA ARG A 552 0.18 -12.47 -23.53
C ARG A 552 -0.11 -13.48 -22.42
N GLY A 553 0.90 -13.81 -21.60
CA GLY A 553 0.74 -14.75 -20.49
C GLY A 553 -0.29 -14.29 -19.47
N GLN A 554 -0.28 -13.00 -19.13
CA GLN A 554 -1.24 -12.41 -18.20
C GLN A 554 -2.65 -12.34 -18.79
N THR A 555 -2.79 -12.06 -20.10
CA THR A 555 -4.08 -12.10 -20.81
C THR A 555 -4.67 -13.51 -20.78
N ASP A 556 -3.85 -14.53 -21.05
CA ASP A 556 -4.28 -15.92 -21.01
C ASP A 556 -4.73 -16.33 -19.61
N LEU A 557 -4.02 -15.88 -18.57
CA LEU A 557 -4.40 -16.12 -17.17
C LEU A 557 -5.75 -15.47 -16.84
N VAL A 558 -5.95 -14.20 -17.20
CA VAL A 558 -7.21 -13.47 -16.97
C VAL A 558 -8.37 -14.13 -17.73
N ARG A 559 -8.18 -14.49 -19.01
CA ARG A 559 -9.19 -15.22 -19.80
C ARG A 559 -9.55 -16.54 -19.12
N THR A 560 -8.55 -17.35 -18.78
CA THR A 560 -8.76 -18.68 -18.18
C THR A 560 -9.52 -18.57 -16.86
N LEU A 561 -9.09 -17.68 -15.95
CA LEU A 561 -9.80 -17.45 -14.70
C LEU A 561 -11.27 -17.07 -14.93
N PHE A 562 -11.53 -16.22 -15.94
CA PHE A 562 -12.88 -15.77 -16.25
C PHE A 562 -13.75 -16.85 -16.88
N THR A 563 -13.26 -17.55 -17.91
CA THR A 563 -14.04 -18.55 -18.68
C THR A 563 -14.27 -19.84 -17.91
N GLU A 564 -13.30 -20.25 -17.07
CA GLU A 564 -13.46 -21.39 -16.17
C GLU A 564 -14.24 -21.02 -14.90
N GLU A 565 -14.51 -19.72 -14.70
CA GLU A 565 -15.15 -19.16 -13.51
C GLU A 565 -14.44 -19.57 -12.20
N SER A 566 -13.14 -19.89 -12.26
CA SER A 566 -12.38 -20.37 -11.10
C SER A 566 -12.22 -19.30 -10.03
N PHE A 567 -12.43 -18.02 -10.37
CA PHE A 567 -12.55 -16.92 -9.41
C PHE A 567 -13.71 -17.06 -8.42
N ARG A 568 -14.70 -17.91 -8.70
CA ARG A 568 -15.82 -18.21 -7.80
C ARG A 568 -15.43 -19.13 -6.64
N ALA A 569 -14.32 -19.85 -6.75
CA ALA A 569 -13.78 -20.61 -5.62
C ALA A 569 -12.80 -19.73 -4.84
N GLY A 570 -12.87 -19.72 -3.52
CA GLY A 570 -11.89 -19.00 -2.70
C GLY A 570 -10.49 -19.61 -2.78
N ASN A 571 -10.35 -20.91 -2.45
CA ASN A 571 -9.08 -21.67 -2.40
C ASN A 571 -7.90 -20.86 -1.81
N GLY A 572 -8.19 -20.05 -0.78
CA GLY A 572 -7.23 -19.19 -0.10
C GLY A 572 -6.93 -17.86 -0.80
N ASP A 573 -7.24 -17.71 -2.08
CA ASP A 573 -6.99 -16.53 -2.90
C ASP A 573 -8.29 -15.89 -3.40
N THR A 574 -9.02 -15.22 -2.50
CA THR A 574 -10.33 -14.66 -2.85
C THR A 574 -10.25 -13.45 -3.78
N ALA A 575 -9.08 -12.81 -3.90
CA ALA A 575 -8.89 -11.61 -4.71
C ALA A 575 -8.29 -11.88 -6.11
N LYS A 576 -8.01 -13.15 -6.46
CA LYS A 576 -7.28 -13.55 -7.67
C LYS A 576 -7.71 -12.81 -8.94
N MET A 577 -9.01 -12.76 -9.25
CA MET A 577 -9.49 -12.15 -10.49
C MET A 577 -9.20 -10.65 -10.53
N GLY A 578 -9.48 -9.96 -9.42
CA GLY A 578 -9.20 -8.54 -9.32
C GLY A 578 -7.71 -8.25 -9.41
N ARG A 579 -6.88 -9.02 -8.71
CA ARG A 579 -5.42 -8.94 -8.79
C ARG A 579 -4.94 -9.10 -10.23
N GLU A 580 -5.34 -10.17 -10.92
CA GLU A 580 -4.83 -10.48 -12.26
C GLU A 580 -5.26 -9.45 -13.33
N ILE A 581 -6.46 -8.86 -13.20
CA ILE A 581 -6.90 -7.74 -14.05
C ILE A 581 -6.03 -6.50 -13.80
N LEU A 582 -5.76 -6.15 -12.55
CA LEU A 582 -4.94 -4.98 -12.20
C LEU A 582 -3.47 -5.17 -12.62
N VAL A 583 -2.91 -6.37 -12.50
CA VAL A 583 -1.59 -6.71 -13.04
C VAL A 583 -1.57 -6.53 -14.55
N LEU A 584 -2.59 -7.02 -15.26
CA LEU A 584 -2.68 -6.87 -16.72
C LEU A 584 -2.72 -5.41 -17.15
N GLN A 585 -3.53 -4.59 -16.46
CA GLN A 585 -3.63 -3.16 -16.72
C GLN A 585 -2.31 -2.43 -16.43
N GLY A 586 -1.61 -2.81 -15.35
CA GLY A 586 -0.29 -2.26 -15.02
C GLY A 586 0.76 -2.58 -16.10
N LEU A 587 0.80 -3.83 -16.58
CA LEU A 587 1.68 -4.22 -17.69
C LEU A 587 1.36 -3.45 -18.99
N ALA A 588 0.07 -3.21 -19.26
CA ALA A 588 -0.35 -2.43 -20.41
C ALA A 588 0.15 -0.97 -20.33
N GLU A 589 0.06 -0.35 -19.15
CA GLU A 589 0.60 1.00 -18.95
C GLU A 589 2.13 1.05 -19.03
N GLN A 590 2.85 0.04 -18.51
CA GLN A 590 4.30 -0.07 -18.69
C GLN A 590 4.67 -0.19 -20.19
N GLY A 591 3.90 -0.95 -20.96
CA GLY A 591 4.03 -1.03 -22.42
C GLY A 591 3.86 0.33 -23.10
N LEU A 592 2.83 1.09 -22.71
CA LEU A 592 2.60 2.45 -23.21
C LEU A 592 3.72 3.42 -22.82
N GLY A 593 4.29 3.26 -21.63
CA GLY A 593 5.48 3.98 -21.19
C GLY A 593 6.71 3.67 -22.05
N LEU A 594 6.98 2.40 -22.33
CA LEU A 594 8.13 1.96 -23.13
C LEU A 594 8.09 2.51 -24.56
N VAL A 595 6.90 2.58 -25.18
CA VAL A 595 6.72 3.11 -26.54
C VAL A 595 6.60 4.64 -26.57
N GLY A 596 6.62 5.31 -25.40
CA GLY A 596 6.47 6.76 -25.31
C GLY A 596 5.13 7.27 -25.82
N ALA A 597 4.04 6.52 -25.61
CA ALA A 597 2.71 6.93 -26.07
C ALA A 597 2.33 8.28 -25.46
N THR A 598 1.68 9.15 -26.23
CA THR A 598 1.21 10.48 -25.77
C THR A 598 -0.31 10.66 -25.94
N ASP A 599 -0.93 9.74 -26.66
CA ASP A 599 -2.34 9.75 -27.05
C ASP A 599 -3.18 8.76 -26.25
N LEU A 600 -2.56 7.89 -25.45
CA LEU A 600 -3.24 6.80 -24.74
C LEU A 600 -2.63 6.56 -23.36
N ALA A 601 -3.46 6.34 -22.35
CA ALA A 601 -3.04 5.86 -21.03
C ALA A 601 -3.93 4.76 -20.48
N GLY A 602 -3.30 3.82 -19.79
CA GLY A 602 -3.94 2.82 -18.95
C GLY A 602 -3.87 3.24 -17.49
N THR A 603 -5.03 3.46 -16.87
CA THR A 603 -5.12 3.70 -15.42
C THR A 603 -6.06 2.70 -14.78
N MET A 604 -6.02 2.61 -13.44
CA MET A 604 -6.86 1.68 -12.72
C MET A 604 -7.30 2.18 -11.35
N SER A 605 -8.43 1.65 -10.91
CA SER A 605 -8.94 1.79 -9.56
C SER A 605 -9.41 0.46 -8.99
N LYS A 606 -9.42 0.40 -7.65
CA LYS A 606 -10.06 -0.67 -6.90
C LYS A 606 -11.01 -0.06 -5.88
N GLY A 607 -12.09 -0.76 -5.62
CA GLY A 607 -13.01 -0.40 -4.55
C GLY A 607 -13.63 -1.59 -3.86
N CYS A 608 -14.07 -1.38 -2.63
CA CYS A 608 -15.07 -2.21 -1.98
C CYS A 608 -16.04 -1.29 -1.23
N LYS A 609 -16.88 -1.81 -0.31
CA LYS A 609 -17.78 -0.92 0.47
C LYS A 609 -17.03 0.27 1.07
N SER A 610 -15.90 0.02 1.70
CA SER A 610 -15.10 1.02 2.43
C SER A 610 -13.64 1.13 1.96
N ASP A 611 -13.16 0.23 1.09
CA ASP A 611 -11.77 0.14 0.58
C ASP A 611 -10.66 0.13 1.67
N LYS A 612 -11.00 -0.42 2.84
CA LYS A 612 -10.07 -0.60 3.95
C LYS A 612 -9.79 -2.07 4.27
N ASP A 613 -10.80 -2.93 4.14
CA ASP A 613 -10.66 -4.36 4.38
C ASP A 613 -10.40 -5.11 3.06
N ARG A 614 -11.45 -5.47 2.29
CA ARG A 614 -11.32 -6.21 1.00
C ARG A 614 -10.43 -5.51 -0.03
N GLY A 615 -10.54 -4.19 -0.12
CA GLY A 615 -9.69 -3.37 -0.98
C GLY A 615 -8.23 -3.38 -0.53
N GLY A 616 -7.97 -3.42 0.77
CA GLY A 616 -6.61 -3.57 1.31
C GLY A 616 -6.01 -4.95 0.99
N VAL A 617 -6.81 -6.02 1.07
CA VAL A 617 -6.39 -7.37 0.65
C VAL A 617 -5.97 -7.38 -0.82
N THR A 618 -6.76 -6.78 -1.72
CA THR A 618 -6.41 -6.74 -3.15
C THR A 618 -5.13 -5.94 -3.42
N ASP A 619 -4.88 -4.88 -2.64
CA ASP A 619 -3.64 -4.11 -2.71
C ASP A 619 -2.41 -4.95 -2.32
N VAL A 620 -2.51 -5.68 -1.20
CA VAL A 620 -1.47 -6.58 -0.72
C VAL A 620 -1.20 -7.69 -1.74
N GLU A 621 -2.26 -8.30 -2.27
CA GLU A 621 -2.18 -9.37 -3.27
C GLU A 621 -1.51 -8.88 -4.57
N LEU A 622 -1.84 -7.67 -5.03
CA LEU A 622 -1.20 -7.04 -6.19
C LEU A 622 0.29 -6.78 -5.94
N LYS A 623 0.64 -6.15 -4.81
CA LYS A 623 2.02 -5.80 -4.47
C LYS A 623 2.89 -7.03 -4.28
N ALA A 624 2.41 -8.02 -3.53
CA ALA A 624 3.12 -9.28 -3.32
C ALA A 624 3.41 -9.98 -4.64
N LYS A 625 2.44 -10.06 -5.57
CA LYS A 625 2.67 -10.66 -6.88
C LYS A 625 3.73 -9.93 -7.70
N LEU A 626 3.71 -8.60 -7.73
CA LEU A 626 4.70 -7.82 -8.49
C LEU A 626 6.10 -7.96 -7.90
N ILE A 627 6.23 -7.94 -6.58
CA ILE A 627 7.49 -8.18 -5.86
C ILE A 627 8.02 -9.58 -6.15
N LEU A 628 7.17 -10.61 -6.06
CA LEU A 628 7.57 -11.99 -6.31
C LEU A 628 8.07 -12.17 -7.75
N ARG A 629 7.39 -11.57 -8.73
CA ARG A 629 7.82 -11.58 -10.14
C ARG A 629 9.18 -10.94 -10.35
N ASP A 630 9.45 -9.79 -9.71
CA ASP A 630 10.75 -9.14 -9.80
C ASP A 630 11.87 -9.98 -9.14
N LEU A 631 11.54 -10.73 -8.08
CA LEU A 631 12.43 -11.69 -7.43
C LEU A 631 12.51 -13.06 -8.13
N GLY A 632 11.92 -13.20 -9.33
CA GLY A 632 11.96 -14.44 -10.12
C GLY A 632 11.00 -15.55 -9.66
N GLY A 633 10.10 -15.27 -8.72
CA GLY A 633 8.98 -16.12 -8.32
C GLY A 633 7.70 -15.81 -9.10
N GLU A 634 6.61 -16.51 -8.77
CA GLU A 634 5.29 -16.24 -9.31
C GLU A 634 4.23 -16.51 -8.24
N MET A 635 3.13 -15.75 -8.30
CA MET A 635 1.99 -15.92 -7.42
C MET A 635 0.82 -16.46 -8.22
N ASN A 636 0.73 -17.78 -8.29
CA ASN A 636 -0.31 -18.46 -9.05
C ASN A 636 -1.65 -18.42 -8.29
N PRO A 637 -2.78 -18.25 -9.00
CA PRO A 637 -4.10 -18.38 -8.41
C PRO A 637 -4.29 -19.76 -7.77
N ASP A 638 -4.93 -19.81 -6.59
CA ASP A 638 -5.25 -21.01 -5.81
C ASP A 638 -4.06 -21.81 -5.28
N GLU A 639 -2.84 -21.43 -5.63
CA GLU A 639 -1.65 -21.98 -5.02
C GLU A 639 -1.37 -21.30 -3.69
N ARG A 640 -1.09 -22.14 -2.70
CA ARG A 640 -0.65 -21.69 -1.39
C ARG A 640 0.81 -21.29 -1.45
N LEU A 641 1.11 -20.10 -0.93
CA LEU A 641 2.48 -19.62 -0.76
C LEU A 641 3.23 -20.45 0.28
N GLN A 642 4.52 -20.66 0.07
CA GLN A 642 5.39 -21.42 0.97
C GLN A 642 6.76 -20.76 1.08
N GLY A 643 7.49 -21.06 2.16
CA GLY A 643 8.86 -20.55 2.38
C GLY A 643 8.94 -19.04 2.25
N ASP A 644 9.93 -18.59 1.48
CA ASP A 644 10.22 -17.17 1.24
C ASP A 644 9.06 -16.42 0.57
N ASP A 645 8.31 -17.07 -0.33
CA ASP A 645 7.17 -16.43 -0.99
C ASP A 645 6.07 -16.08 0.02
N GLN A 646 5.87 -16.92 1.04
CA GLN A 646 4.97 -16.64 2.15
C GLN A 646 5.52 -15.50 3.03
N GLY A 647 6.85 -15.45 3.24
CA GLY A 647 7.52 -14.37 3.95
C GLY A 647 7.35 -13.01 3.26
N VAL A 648 7.52 -12.95 1.94
CA VAL A 648 7.25 -11.76 1.11
C VAL A 648 5.82 -11.29 1.31
N TYR A 649 4.84 -12.19 1.21
CA TYR A 649 3.43 -11.83 1.40
C TYR A 649 3.15 -11.28 2.79
N TYR A 650 3.78 -11.86 3.82
CA TYR A 650 3.65 -11.39 5.19
C TYR A 650 4.20 -9.96 5.36
N THR A 651 5.41 -9.68 4.88
CA THR A 651 6.00 -8.33 4.91
C THR A 651 5.11 -7.31 4.20
N VAL A 652 4.59 -7.64 3.02
CA VAL A 652 3.68 -6.74 2.28
C VAL A 652 2.37 -6.53 3.06
N SER A 653 1.85 -7.58 3.71
CA SER A 653 0.61 -7.49 4.49
C SER A 653 0.74 -6.56 5.70
N SER A 654 1.89 -6.59 6.39
CA SER A 654 2.14 -5.75 7.58
C SER A 654 2.56 -4.33 7.24
N SER A 655 3.32 -4.14 6.16
CA SER A 655 4.04 -2.88 5.92
C SER A 655 3.70 -2.17 4.62
N SER A 656 2.63 -2.57 3.92
CA SER A 656 2.16 -1.83 2.72
C SER A 656 1.40 -0.53 3.01
N GLY A 657 1.16 -0.19 4.29
CA GLY A 657 0.37 0.99 4.69
C GLY A 657 -1.12 0.72 4.89
N GLN A 658 -1.57 -0.54 4.76
CA GLN A 658 -2.99 -0.89 4.87
C GLN A 658 -3.52 -0.82 6.32
N LEU A 659 -2.66 -0.98 7.32
CA LEU A 659 -3.05 -0.79 8.73
C LEU A 659 -3.39 0.67 9.03
N GLU A 660 -2.67 1.61 8.42
CA GLU A 660 -2.90 3.05 8.49
C GLU A 660 -4.15 3.45 7.73
N ASN A 661 -4.36 2.89 6.53
CA ASN A 661 -5.61 3.05 5.79
C ASN A 661 -6.81 2.62 6.64
N GLN A 662 -6.73 1.50 7.36
CA GLN A 662 -7.77 1.12 8.31
C GLN A 662 -7.93 2.15 9.44
N ARG A 663 -6.82 2.59 10.04
CA ARG A 663 -6.81 3.54 11.15
C ARG A 663 -7.43 4.88 10.77
N TRP A 664 -7.16 5.42 9.58
CA TRP A 664 -7.82 6.63 9.08
C TRP A 664 -9.33 6.47 9.06
N ASN A 665 -9.81 5.33 8.56
CA ASN A 665 -11.22 5.11 8.32
C ASN A 665 -12.02 4.69 9.56
N THR A 666 -11.37 4.11 10.58
CA THR A 666 -12.08 3.58 11.77
C THR A 666 -11.45 3.93 13.11
N GLY A 667 -10.36 4.68 13.13
CA GLY A 667 -9.60 5.02 14.34
C GLY A 667 -8.76 3.89 14.92
N MET A 668 -8.83 2.70 14.31
CA MET A 668 -8.27 1.44 14.81
C MET A 668 -7.54 0.74 13.67
N GLY A 669 -6.33 0.24 13.94
CA GLY A 669 -5.57 -0.58 13.00
C GLY A 669 -6.07 -2.03 12.94
N GLY A 670 -5.85 -2.71 11.82
CA GLY A 670 -6.12 -4.14 11.64
C GLY A 670 -7.30 -4.47 10.72
N SER A 671 -7.18 -5.57 9.97
CA SER A 671 -8.13 -6.00 8.94
C SER A 671 -9.09 -7.08 9.45
N LYS A 672 -10.39 -6.92 9.20
CA LYS A 672 -11.36 -8.01 9.50
C LYS A 672 -11.15 -9.24 8.63
N GLU A 673 -10.72 -9.02 7.38
CA GLU A 673 -10.58 -10.08 6.39
C GLU A 673 -9.36 -10.95 6.70
N ALA A 674 -8.31 -10.41 7.33
CA ALA A 674 -7.13 -11.18 7.73
C ALA A 674 -7.49 -12.43 8.57
N GLY A 675 -8.50 -12.33 9.43
CA GLY A 675 -8.98 -13.45 10.25
C GLY A 675 -9.72 -14.54 9.47
N HIS A 676 -10.16 -14.23 8.25
CA HIS A 676 -10.86 -15.13 7.34
C HIS A 676 -9.93 -15.79 6.32
N LEU A 677 -8.75 -15.21 6.05
CA LEU A 677 -7.76 -15.68 5.08
C LEU A 677 -6.84 -16.79 5.62
N LYS A 678 -7.40 -17.83 6.26
CA LYS A 678 -6.59 -18.86 6.95
C LYS A 678 -5.65 -19.66 6.03
N GLU A 679 -6.01 -19.82 4.77
CA GLU A 679 -5.20 -20.56 3.79
C GLU A 679 -4.02 -19.73 3.27
N ARG A 680 -4.24 -18.42 3.08
CA ARG A 680 -3.22 -17.45 2.64
C ARG A 680 -2.34 -16.95 3.79
N LEU A 681 -2.90 -16.85 5.00
CA LEU A 681 -2.22 -16.51 6.23
C LEU A 681 -2.30 -17.71 7.19
N PRO A 682 -1.52 -18.78 6.97
CA PRO A 682 -1.63 -20.00 7.76
C PRO A 682 -1.21 -19.83 9.22
N ASP A 683 -0.25 -18.94 9.47
CA ASP A 683 0.30 -18.67 10.80
C ASP A 683 -0.71 -17.87 11.67
N PRO A 684 -1.10 -18.40 12.85
CA PRO A 684 -2.02 -17.71 13.75
C PRO A 684 -1.47 -16.40 14.33
N GLU A 685 -0.16 -16.26 14.57
CA GLU A 685 0.43 -15.05 15.13
C GLU A 685 0.38 -13.92 14.11
N VAL A 686 0.78 -14.19 12.86
CA VAL A 686 0.65 -13.26 11.73
C VAL A 686 -0.79 -12.80 11.58
N ARG A 687 -1.74 -13.75 11.55
CA ARG A 687 -3.17 -13.42 11.45
C ARG A 687 -3.63 -12.55 12.61
N GLN A 688 -3.17 -12.80 13.83
CA GLN A 688 -3.55 -12.01 15.00
C GLN A 688 -3.03 -10.58 14.90
N PHE A 689 -1.76 -10.40 14.55
CA PHE A 689 -1.15 -9.09 14.28
C PHE A 689 -1.95 -8.32 13.22
N LEU A 690 -2.17 -8.93 12.05
CA LEU A 690 -2.89 -8.30 10.94
C LEU A 690 -4.39 -8.06 11.25
N CYS A 691 -5.02 -8.93 12.04
CA CYS A 691 -6.39 -8.71 12.52
C CYS A 691 -6.47 -7.48 13.43
N GLY A 692 -5.50 -7.35 14.34
CA GLY A 692 -5.40 -6.25 15.29
C GLY A 692 -6.74 -5.94 15.97
N LEU A 693 -7.13 -4.68 15.90
CA LEU A 693 -8.40 -4.15 16.41
C LEU A 693 -9.54 -4.17 15.38
N GLY A 694 -9.33 -4.79 14.21
CA GLY A 694 -10.27 -4.83 13.10
C GLY A 694 -11.65 -5.39 13.48
N LYS A 695 -11.73 -6.29 14.47
CA LYS A 695 -13.03 -6.81 14.99
C LYS A 695 -13.91 -5.73 15.63
N PHE A 696 -13.33 -4.66 16.18
CA PHE A 696 -14.06 -3.53 16.74
C PHE A 696 -14.35 -2.43 15.73
N ALA A 697 -13.57 -2.36 14.65
CA ALA A 697 -13.78 -1.42 13.55
C ALA A 697 -15.20 -1.57 12.99
N LYS A 698 -15.97 -0.49 12.88
CA LYS A 698 -17.28 -0.53 12.21
C LYS A 698 -17.09 -0.48 10.68
N ALA A 699 -18.11 -0.94 9.95
CA ALA A 699 -18.13 -0.95 8.49
C ALA A 699 -18.88 0.26 7.94
#